data_AF-A0A7V5Q033-F1
#
_entry.id   AF-A0A7V5Q033-F1
#
_cell.length_a   1.000
_cell.length_b   1.000
_cell.length_c   1.000
_cell.angle_alpha   90.00
_cell.angle_beta   90.00
_cell.angle_gamma   90.00
#
_symmetry.space_group_name_H-M   'P 1'
#
loop_
_entity.id
_entity.type
_entity.pdbx_description
1 polymer ?
#
loop_
_entity_poly.entity_id
_entity_poly.type
_entity_poly.pdbx_seq_one_letter_code
_entity_poly.pdbx_strand_id
1 'polypeptide(L)'
;MDGQEVYVFTNKTQVTLSGGAGDDDFDITLPDANGTPITGLTTIVTQGANGSDSVTLRDETSTATTYGVAATGAGATTVTAGGLTLRTDTVDQLAIEGDLAQGDLLTVTGTGATDTFTLESVATPGSGRITMSNVSFSAVPLQFSGFSPASPIRFDVGQGGNDTFVLRTSDQSDGVQVTVAGGNTFVTHQLTSGTVNAAELVGFSAVTARTLGGPDFVRIVEPILPVLVEAGSASEGNVLTYVAGSGTTDIEFGPADEVVELTTGAVPVTAIGIQTVQATVTQAPSIRGSSENERMTVTPADSGNGATVSVEDHPTSVQIVGANTFNVDLSSGDDRLRVVGDSSGESIDVSDTSVTTPKGTVNFTNTEALEVFGQEGSDTFNVTPGSIPMFLDGGDPIGVSPGGDRIVVTAVGPIGLYAGPENDEGSVVVGTSEPVSFDHIEDLDILGGPGAGPVTVFATNADDEITVIARDSSTRTGADGIQDFTISINDGVEVYFQDIAQLGIDGLAGDDDFTLRTPAPNGAVWNTDVTFVGGPGTDVLDLETPGDRLLSVNVTPTGPETGRIELPEISSTVALSQDPLPQTTPPIIGGNGGFERINVDGETNGDRLTVFGSQGDDTIVHTPGSATDAGEVRVGTWLPVGYEDLGTAGTLTIDGATGNDTLSVLGTSGRDQVNVASGSGAVSVDNRQVIQTNAIETLSLETLSGDDIIDVASPSPYANVVVEGGDPGTGSDVLRVRTTQQSVDSITWSPARNQPTDQTLAVSGGPTYALSGIEEVELEADANDTIDLLSGSGNDTITVDAGAFGQRLTVSGMPPLE
;
A
#
# COMPACT_ATOMS: atom_id res chain seq x y z
N MET A 1 -54.19 -29.75 -58.72
CA MET A 1 -55.32 -29.96 -59.66
C MET A 1 -55.19 -29.03 -60.86
N ASP A 2 -55.60 -29.49 -62.04
CA ASP A 2 -55.55 -28.80 -63.33
C ASP A 2 -56.87 -28.04 -63.62
N GLY A 3 -56.86 -26.72 -63.43
CA GLY A 3 -58.00 -25.84 -63.74
C GLY A 3 -58.92 -25.59 -62.53
N GLN A 4 -59.05 -24.32 -62.12
CA GLN A 4 -59.93 -23.92 -61.01
C GLN A 4 -61.40 -24.21 -61.36
N GLU A 5 -61.93 -25.31 -60.84
CA GLU A 5 -63.37 -25.51 -60.73
C GLU A 5 -63.88 -24.69 -59.54
N VAL A 6 -64.77 -23.73 -59.81
CA VAL A 6 -65.39 -22.92 -58.76
C VAL A 6 -66.59 -23.68 -58.19
N TYR A 7 -66.46 -24.17 -56.96
CA TYR A 7 -67.55 -24.79 -56.22
C TYR A 7 -68.21 -23.77 -55.29
N VAL A 8 -69.50 -23.50 -55.49
CA VAL A 8 -70.29 -22.60 -54.63
C VAL A 8 -71.18 -23.43 -53.70
N PHE A 9 -71.00 -23.23 -52.40
CA PHE A 9 -71.83 -23.85 -51.36
C PHE A 9 -72.80 -22.81 -50.80
N THR A 10 -74.09 -23.15 -50.70
CA THR A 10 -75.10 -22.27 -50.09
C THR A 10 -75.72 -22.94 -48.86
N ASN A 11 -75.98 -22.17 -47.78
CA ASN A 11 -76.60 -22.62 -46.52
C ASN A 11 -75.87 -23.80 -45.84
N LYS A 12 -74.54 -23.82 -45.87
CA LYS A 12 -73.73 -24.80 -45.14
C LYS A 12 -73.15 -24.15 -43.90
N THR A 13 -73.20 -24.87 -42.77
CA THR A 13 -72.58 -24.46 -41.52
C THR A 13 -71.16 -25.01 -41.37
N GLN A 14 -70.81 -26.06 -42.11
CA GLN A 14 -69.49 -26.69 -42.10
C GLN A 14 -69.06 -27.13 -43.51
N VAL A 15 -67.77 -26.96 -43.83
CA VAL A 15 -67.09 -27.52 -45.00
C VAL A 15 -65.88 -28.32 -44.54
N THR A 16 -65.61 -29.46 -45.18
CA THR A 16 -64.39 -30.26 -44.97
C THR A 16 -63.65 -30.36 -46.30
N LEU A 17 -62.36 -30.01 -46.28
CA LEU A 17 -61.41 -30.08 -47.38
C LEU A 17 -60.37 -31.16 -47.04
N SER A 18 -60.23 -32.18 -47.88
CA SER A 18 -59.28 -33.28 -47.67
C SER A 18 -58.34 -33.37 -48.87
N GLY A 19 -57.03 -33.26 -48.63
CA GLY A 19 -55.96 -33.23 -49.64
C GLY A 19 -55.62 -34.63 -50.14
N GLY A 20 -55.35 -35.55 -49.22
CA GLY A 20 -55.19 -36.96 -49.51
C GLY A 20 -53.74 -37.42 -49.41
N ALA A 21 -53.09 -37.74 -50.53
CA ALA A 21 -51.69 -38.13 -50.53
C ALA A 21 -50.90 -37.20 -51.45
N GLY A 22 -49.71 -36.79 -51.02
CA GLY A 22 -48.93 -35.75 -51.67
C GLY A 22 -48.91 -34.48 -50.80
N ASP A 23 -48.19 -33.46 -51.27
CA ASP A 23 -48.09 -32.16 -50.61
C ASP A 23 -49.28 -31.30 -51.05
N ASP A 24 -50.21 -31.02 -50.14
CA ASP A 24 -51.42 -30.26 -50.42
C ASP A 24 -51.41 -28.87 -49.76
N ASP A 25 -51.87 -27.85 -50.49
CA ASP A 25 -51.94 -26.45 -50.02
C ASP A 25 -53.40 -25.95 -50.02
N PHE A 26 -53.88 -25.52 -48.85
CA PHE A 26 -55.24 -24.99 -48.65
C PHE A 26 -55.19 -23.48 -48.41
N ASP A 27 -55.56 -22.67 -49.41
CA ASP A 27 -55.68 -21.21 -49.28
C ASP A 27 -57.14 -20.80 -48.98
N ILE A 28 -57.34 -20.12 -47.86
CA ILE A 28 -58.64 -19.67 -47.35
C ILE A 28 -58.58 -18.15 -47.18
N THR A 29 -59.39 -17.42 -47.93
CA THR A 29 -59.48 -15.95 -47.84
C THR A 29 -60.78 -15.52 -47.13
N LEU A 30 -60.67 -14.54 -46.24
CA LEU A 30 -61.77 -13.81 -45.61
C LEU A 30 -61.68 -12.35 -46.07
N PRO A 31 -62.74 -11.69 -46.59
CA PRO A 31 -64.13 -12.11 -46.77
C PRO A 31 -64.34 -12.95 -48.07
N ASP A 32 -65.59 -13.22 -48.45
CA ASP A 32 -65.86 -13.94 -49.71
C ASP A 32 -65.32 -13.19 -50.95
N ALA A 33 -65.33 -13.85 -52.12
CA ALA A 33 -64.82 -13.27 -53.37
C ALA A 33 -65.49 -11.95 -53.83
N ASN A 34 -66.57 -11.50 -53.16
CA ASN A 34 -67.24 -10.24 -53.42
C ASN A 34 -66.96 -9.17 -52.34
N GLY A 35 -66.04 -9.42 -51.41
CA GLY A 35 -65.76 -8.52 -50.31
C GLY A 35 -66.79 -8.58 -49.16
N THR A 36 -67.67 -9.58 -49.14
CA THR A 36 -68.76 -9.68 -48.15
C THR A 36 -68.41 -10.67 -47.03
N PRO A 37 -68.61 -10.31 -45.74
CA PRO A 37 -68.37 -11.23 -44.64
C PRO A 37 -69.09 -12.56 -44.85
N ILE A 38 -68.38 -13.67 -44.62
CA ILE A 38 -68.95 -15.01 -44.74
C ILE A 38 -70.05 -15.17 -43.69
N THR A 39 -71.31 -15.26 -44.11
CA THR A 39 -72.46 -15.44 -43.21
C THR A 39 -73.06 -16.84 -43.35
N GLY A 40 -73.25 -17.52 -42.22
CA GLY A 40 -73.86 -18.85 -42.14
C GLY A 40 -72.90 -20.05 -42.13
N LEU A 41 -71.71 -19.94 -42.74
CA LEU A 41 -70.63 -20.91 -42.58
C LEU A 41 -69.86 -20.60 -41.30
N THR A 42 -69.82 -21.55 -40.36
CA THR A 42 -69.18 -21.37 -39.06
C THR A 42 -67.94 -22.22 -38.88
N THR A 43 -67.74 -23.25 -39.72
CA THR A 43 -66.61 -24.17 -39.57
C THR A 43 -66.00 -24.61 -40.90
N ILE A 44 -64.68 -24.54 -41.03
CA ILE A 44 -63.91 -25.21 -42.09
C ILE A 44 -63.01 -26.24 -41.43
N VAL A 45 -62.93 -27.45 -41.99
CA VAL A 45 -62.00 -28.49 -41.54
C VAL A 45 -61.05 -28.81 -42.70
N THR A 46 -59.74 -28.71 -42.50
CA THR A 46 -58.72 -29.12 -43.50
C THR A 46 -58.01 -30.38 -43.02
N GLN A 47 -57.78 -31.32 -43.94
CA GLN A 47 -57.11 -32.59 -43.67
C GLN A 47 -56.03 -32.83 -44.72
N GLY A 48 -54.76 -32.73 -44.33
CA GLY A 48 -53.61 -32.92 -45.23
C GLY A 48 -53.38 -34.39 -45.60
N ALA A 49 -53.16 -35.21 -44.56
CA ALA A 49 -52.85 -36.64 -44.60
C ALA A 49 -51.37 -37.01 -44.86
N ASN A 50 -50.98 -37.67 -45.96
CA ASN A 50 -49.58 -38.12 -46.15
C ASN A 50 -48.83 -37.21 -47.14
N GLY A 51 -48.01 -36.30 -46.64
CA GLY A 51 -47.20 -35.36 -47.42
C GLY A 51 -46.69 -34.23 -46.55
N SER A 52 -46.22 -33.14 -47.16
CA SER A 52 -45.95 -31.85 -46.50
C SER A 52 -47.12 -30.89 -46.79
N ASP A 53 -48.09 -30.83 -45.88
CA ASP A 53 -49.36 -30.13 -46.10
C ASP A 53 -49.38 -28.74 -45.44
N SER A 54 -49.91 -27.73 -46.15
CA SER A 54 -49.99 -26.34 -45.68
C SER A 54 -51.40 -25.76 -45.73
N VAL A 55 -51.72 -24.87 -44.80
CA VAL A 55 -52.96 -24.09 -44.78
C VAL A 55 -52.63 -22.61 -44.62
N THR A 56 -53.14 -21.77 -45.51
CA THR A 56 -53.02 -20.30 -45.41
C THR A 56 -54.38 -19.66 -45.18
N LEU A 57 -54.49 -18.81 -44.17
CA LEU A 57 -55.67 -17.98 -43.89
C LEU A 57 -55.34 -16.52 -44.15
N ARG A 58 -55.96 -15.91 -45.16
CA ARG A 58 -55.73 -14.52 -45.59
C ARG A 58 -56.87 -13.60 -45.14
N ASP A 59 -56.54 -12.47 -44.54
CA ASP A 59 -57.45 -11.36 -44.24
C ASP A 59 -57.38 -10.30 -45.33
N GLU A 60 -58.49 -10.11 -46.04
CA GLU A 60 -58.77 -9.01 -46.96
C GLU A 60 -60.01 -8.21 -46.47
N THR A 61 -60.37 -8.34 -45.19
CA THR A 61 -61.51 -7.61 -44.62
C THR A 61 -61.17 -6.14 -44.40
N SER A 62 -62.18 -5.28 -44.46
CA SER A 62 -62.01 -3.83 -44.27
C SER A 62 -62.11 -3.38 -42.79
N THR A 63 -61.99 -4.32 -41.85
CA THR A 63 -62.19 -4.10 -40.41
C THR A 63 -61.24 -4.97 -39.61
N ALA A 64 -60.78 -4.50 -38.46
CA ALA A 64 -59.93 -5.30 -37.56
C ALA A 64 -60.55 -6.67 -37.22
N THR A 65 -59.78 -7.73 -37.42
CA THR A 65 -60.12 -9.11 -37.05
C THR A 65 -59.28 -9.59 -35.87
N THR A 66 -59.89 -10.34 -34.96
CA THR A 66 -59.17 -11.07 -33.91
C THR A 66 -59.04 -12.54 -34.28
N TYR A 67 -57.80 -13.02 -34.32
CA TYR A 67 -57.41 -14.39 -34.57
C TYR A 67 -57.09 -15.08 -33.25
N GLY A 68 -57.77 -16.18 -32.95
CA GLY A 68 -57.47 -17.06 -31.83
C GLY A 68 -56.94 -18.41 -32.32
N VAL A 69 -55.73 -18.79 -31.93
CA VAL A 69 -55.08 -20.04 -32.35
C VAL A 69 -54.89 -20.93 -31.13
N ALA A 70 -55.42 -22.15 -31.17
CA ALA A 70 -55.27 -23.13 -30.09
C ALA A 70 -54.81 -24.47 -30.65
N ALA A 71 -53.70 -24.99 -30.13
CA ALA A 71 -53.22 -26.32 -30.47
C ALA A 71 -54.10 -27.39 -29.81
N THR A 72 -54.49 -28.42 -30.58
CA THR A 72 -55.37 -29.50 -30.08
C THR A 72 -54.75 -30.90 -30.17
N GLY A 73 -53.58 -31.01 -30.81
CA GLY A 73 -52.78 -32.22 -30.90
C GLY A 73 -51.67 -32.08 -31.95
N ALA A 74 -50.88 -33.15 -32.15
CA ALA A 74 -49.86 -33.19 -33.21
C ALA A 74 -50.54 -33.04 -34.59
N GLY A 75 -50.09 -32.06 -35.37
CA GLY A 75 -50.68 -31.80 -36.69
C GLY A 75 -52.08 -31.19 -36.66
N ALA A 76 -52.63 -30.82 -35.49
CA ALA A 76 -54.01 -30.37 -35.34
C ALA A 76 -54.17 -29.05 -34.56
N THR A 77 -54.70 -28.03 -35.23
CA THR A 77 -54.86 -26.67 -34.69
C THR A 77 -56.27 -26.15 -34.95
N THR A 78 -56.81 -25.37 -34.01
CA THR A 78 -58.05 -24.62 -34.21
C THR A 78 -57.72 -23.13 -34.33
N VAL A 79 -58.20 -22.48 -35.38
CA VAL A 79 -58.11 -21.02 -35.59
C VAL A 79 -59.52 -20.43 -35.61
N THR A 80 -59.79 -19.45 -34.76
CA THR A 80 -61.06 -18.69 -34.76
C THR A 80 -60.82 -17.28 -35.27
N ALA A 81 -61.56 -16.85 -36.29
CA ALA A 81 -61.45 -15.51 -36.89
C ALA A 81 -62.83 -15.04 -37.40
N GLY A 82 -63.26 -13.83 -37.06
CA GLY A 82 -64.47 -13.22 -37.64
C GLY A 82 -65.78 -14.03 -37.48
N GLY A 83 -65.88 -14.91 -36.47
CA GLY A 83 -67.01 -15.83 -36.28
C GLY A 83 -66.91 -17.18 -37.01
N LEU A 84 -65.84 -17.40 -37.78
CA LEU A 84 -65.47 -18.65 -38.42
C LEU A 84 -64.48 -19.43 -37.56
N THR A 85 -64.60 -20.76 -37.54
CA THR A 85 -63.62 -21.68 -36.94
C THR A 85 -62.98 -22.56 -38.01
N LEU A 86 -61.68 -22.43 -38.22
CA LEU A 86 -60.87 -23.35 -39.01
C LEU A 86 -60.29 -24.42 -38.08
N ARG A 87 -60.47 -25.69 -38.42
CA ARG A 87 -59.83 -26.83 -37.76
C ARG A 87 -58.90 -27.50 -38.75
N THR A 88 -57.63 -27.56 -38.44
CA THR A 88 -56.66 -28.33 -39.22
C THR A 88 -56.44 -29.67 -38.52
N ASP A 89 -56.32 -30.75 -39.30
CA ASP A 89 -55.93 -32.07 -38.83
C ASP A 89 -54.86 -32.62 -39.79
N THR A 90 -53.77 -33.20 -39.26
CA THR A 90 -52.64 -33.74 -40.06
C THR A 90 -52.06 -32.73 -41.06
N VAL A 91 -51.81 -31.49 -40.62
CA VAL A 91 -51.18 -30.41 -41.41
C VAL A 91 -49.80 -30.08 -40.83
N ASP A 92 -48.81 -29.79 -41.69
CA ASP A 92 -47.43 -29.51 -41.28
C ASP A 92 -47.12 -28.02 -41.11
N GLN A 93 -47.84 -27.14 -41.82
CA GLN A 93 -47.69 -25.69 -41.69
C GLN A 93 -49.03 -24.96 -41.72
N LEU A 94 -49.16 -23.95 -40.87
CA LEU A 94 -50.27 -23.01 -40.85
C LEU A 94 -49.73 -21.60 -41.06
N ALA A 95 -50.33 -20.82 -41.95
CA ALA A 95 -50.02 -19.41 -42.16
C ALA A 95 -51.27 -18.55 -41.92
N ILE A 96 -51.11 -17.41 -41.24
CA ILE A 96 -52.14 -16.38 -41.10
C ILE A 96 -51.58 -15.06 -41.62
N GLU A 97 -52.21 -14.50 -42.64
CA GLU A 97 -51.86 -13.20 -43.20
C GLU A 97 -52.96 -12.20 -42.80
N GLY A 98 -52.68 -11.34 -41.81
CA GLY A 98 -53.58 -10.26 -41.40
C GLY A 98 -53.47 -9.00 -42.25
N ASP A 99 -54.32 -8.01 -42.00
CA ASP A 99 -54.26 -6.67 -42.57
C ASP A 99 -53.68 -5.65 -41.58
N LEU A 100 -52.43 -5.27 -41.83
CA LEU A 100 -51.68 -4.31 -41.01
C LEU A 100 -52.38 -2.96 -40.90
N ALA A 101 -53.12 -2.53 -41.94
CA ALA A 101 -53.80 -1.24 -41.96
C ALA A 101 -55.02 -1.21 -41.04
N GLN A 102 -55.60 -2.37 -40.73
CA GLN A 102 -56.84 -2.49 -39.97
C GLN A 102 -56.61 -2.73 -38.47
N GLY A 103 -55.43 -3.17 -38.08
CA GLY A 103 -55.09 -3.40 -36.66
C GLY A 103 -55.56 -4.77 -36.16
N ASP A 104 -55.35 -5.81 -36.95
CA ASP A 104 -55.66 -7.18 -36.58
C ASP A 104 -54.89 -7.65 -35.34
N LEU A 105 -55.51 -8.53 -34.57
CA LEU A 105 -54.99 -9.07 -33.31
C LEU A 105 -54.78 -10.58 -33.43
N LEU A 106 -53.69 -11.08 -32.87
CA LEU A 106 -53.40 -12.51 -32.78
C LEU A 106 -53.29 -12.94 -31.32
N THR A 107 -54.02 -13.98 -30.95
CA THR A 107 -53.92 -14.68 -29.67
C THR A 107 -53.56 -16.13 -29.91
N VAL A 108 -52.51 -16.63 -29.24
CA VAL A 108 -52.10 -18.03 -29.27
C VAL A 108 -52.29 -18.62 -27.88
N THR A 109 -53.06 -19.70 -27.78
CA THR A 109 -53.41 -20.36 -26.53
C THR A 109 -52.73 -21.72 -26.41
N GLY A 110 -52.11 -21.95 -25.26
CA GLY A 110 -51.48 -23.20 -24.86
C GLY A 110 -52.44 -24.29 -24.44
N THR A 111 -51.87 -25.30 -23.82
CA THR A 111 -52.59 -26.47 -23.31
C THR A 111 -52.74 -26.37 -21.79
N GLY A 112 -52.80 -27.51 -21.08
CA GLY A 112 -52.66 -27.53 -19.62
C GLY A 112 -51.41 -28.27 -19.15
N ALA A 113 -50.50 -28.56 -20.08
CA ALA A 113 -49.19 -29.12 -19.82
C ALA A 113 -48.16 -27.99 -19.76
N THR A 114 -46.94 -28.29 -19.32
CA THR A 114 -45.80 -27.37 -19.52
C THR A 114 -45.51 -27.24 -21.01
N ASP A 115 -45.79 -26.07 -21.55
CA ASP A 115 -45.58 -25.67 -22.93
C ASP A 115 -44.36 -24.73 -23.05
N THR A 116 -43.63 -24.86 -24.15
CA THR A 116 -42.63 -23.89 -24.60
C THR A 116 -43.12 -23.25 -25.89
N PHE A 117 -43.31 -21.94 -25.84
CA PHE A 117 -43.63 -21.12 -27.00
C PHE A 117 -42.35 -20.49 -27.53
N THR A 118 -42.08 -20.59 -28.83
CA THR A 118 -40.98 -19.87 -29.46
C THR A 118 -41.50 -18.94 -30.54
N LEU A 119 -41.22 -17.64 -30.38
CA LEU A 119 -41.41 -16.62 -31.40
C LEU A 119 -40.07 -16.39 -32.12
N GLU A 120 -39.97 -16.90 -33.34
CA GLU A 120 -38.87 -16.60 -34.26
C GLU A 120 -39.23 -15.32 -35.02
N SER A 121 -38.54 -14.22 -34.70
CA SER A 121 -38.75 -12.94 -35.38
C SER A 121 -37.94 -12.87 -36.68
N VAL A 122 -38.52 -12.22 -37.68
CA VAL A 122 -37.87 -11.88 -38.96
C VAL A 122 -37.77 -10.37 -39.10
N ALA A 123 -36.89 -9.85 -39.96
CA ALA A 123 -36.69 -8.41 -40.10
C ALA A 123 -37.92 -7.62 -40.59
N THR A 124 -38.94 -8.29 -41.12
CA THR A 124 -40.20 -7.66 -41.56
C THR A 124 -41.13 -7.43 -40.36
N PRO A 125 -41.50 -6.16 -40.04
CA PRO A 125 -42.40 -5.88 -38.93
C PRO A 125 -43.74 -6.62 -39.06
N GLY A 126 -44.24 -7.12 -37.95
CA GLY A 126 -45.56 -7.77 -37.91
C GLY A 126 -45.59 -9.17 -38.51
N SER A 127 -44.42 -9.76 -38.70
CA SER A 127 -44.25 -11.06 -39.32
C SER A 127 -43.29 -11.93 -38.51
N GLY A 128 -43.47 -13.25 -38.59
CA GLY A 128 -42.61 -14.19 -37.88
C GLY A 128 -43.17 -15.60 -37.90
N ARG A 129 -42.57 -16.44 -37.07
CA ARG A 129 -42.99 -17.82 -36.90
C ARG A 129 -43.14 -18.14 -35.42
N ILE A 130 -44.25 -18.80 -35.09
CA ILE A 130 -44.57 -19.26 -33.75
C ILE A 130 -44.55 -20.78 -33.76
N THR A 131 -43.79 -21.37 -32.85
CA THR A 131 -43.87 -22.80 -32.53
C THR A 131 -44.31 -22.97 -31.08
N MET A 132 -45.01 -24.06 -30.82
CA MET A 132 -45.42 -24.44 -29.48
C MET A 132 -45.14 -25.94 -29.33
N SER A 133 -44.49 -26.32 -28.25
CA SER A 133 -44.18 -27.72 -27.96
C SER A 133 -44.35 -28.04 -26.49
N ASN A 134 -44.70 -29.29 -26.20
CA ASN A 134 -44.64 -29.86 -24.86
C ASN A 134 -44.10 -31.28 -24.93
N VAL A 135 -43.99 -31.94 -23.77
CA VAL A 135 -43.48 -33.32 -23.68
C VAL A 135 -44.34 -34.35 -24.43
N SER A 136 -45.59 -34.02 -24.78
CA SER A 136 -46.53 -34.93 -25.44
C SER A 136 -46.59 -34.74 -26.95
N PHE A 137 -46.40 -33.52 -27.47
CA PHE A 137 -46.40 -33.22 -28.91
C PHE A 137 -45.80 -31.84 -29.24
N SER A 138 -45.51 -31.64 -30.54
CA SER A 138 -45.26 -30.32 -31.14
C SER A 138 -46.51 -29.88 -31.92
N ALA A 139 -47.00 -28.67 -31.69
CA ALA A 139 -48.08 -28.10 -32.46
C ALA A 139 -47.63 -27.80 -33.90
N VAL A 140 -48.61 -27.59 -34.79
CA VAL A 140 -48.36 -27.09 -36.15
C VAL A 140 -47.68 -25.71 -36.05
N PRO A 141 -46.48 -25.51 -36.63
CA PRO A 141 -45.86 -24.21 -36.71
C PRO A 141 -46.77 -23.20 -37.40
N LEU A 142 -46.91 -22.02 -36.79
CA LEU A 142 -47.70 -20.91 -37.31
C LEU A 142 -46.76 -19.86 -37.91
N GLN A 143 -46.83 -19.62 -39.21
CA GLN A 143 -46.30 -18.42 -39.84
C GLN A 143 -47.34 -17.31 -39.75
N PHE A 144 -46.92 -16.08 -39.45
CA PHE A 144 -47.82 -14.94 -39.44
C PHE A 144 -47.19 -13.76 -40.18
N SER A 145 -48.04 -12.93 -40.78
CA SER A 145 -47.66 -11.66 -41.40
C SER A 145 -48.80 -10.66 -41.31
N GLY A 146 -48.50 -9.37 -41.49
CA GLY A 146 -49.52 -8.33 -41.52
C GLY A 146 -50.12 -7.93 -40.16
N PHE A 147 -49.50 -8.32 -39.04
CA PHE A 147 -49.96 -7.90 -37.71
C PHE A 147 -49.26 -6.62 -37.24
N SER A 148 -49.95 -5.69 -36.59
CA SER A 148 -49.30 -4.46 -36.13
C SER A 148 -48.38 -4.73 -34.94
N PRO A 149 -47.08 -4.37 -34.98
CA PRO A 149 -46.20 -4.50 -33.81
C PRO A 149 -46.63 -3.61 -32.63
N ALA A 150 -47.50 -2.61 -32.87
CA ALA A 150 -48.10 -1.79 -31.83
C ALA A 150 -49.22 -2.50 -31.06
N SER A 151 -49.73 -3.62 -31.58
CA SER A 151 -50.71 -4.50 -30.95
C SER A 151 -50.05 -5.85 -30.66
N PRO A 152 -49.59 -6.09 -29.42
CA PRO A 152 -48.83 -7.29 -29.10
C PRO A 152 -49.60 -8.58 -29.43
N ILE A 153 -48.88 -9.57 -29.94
CA ILE A 153 -49.39 -10.94 -30.06
C ILE A 153 -49.60 -11.46 -28.64
N ARG A 154 -50.83 -11.83 -28.31
CA ARG A 154 -51.16 -12.34 -26.99
C ARG A 154 -50.84 -13.83 -26.90
N PHE A 155 -49.95 -14.21 -26.00
CA PHE A 155 -49.70 -15.59 -25.64
C PHE A 155 -50.39 -15.88 -24.31
N ASP A 156 -51.27 -16.87 -24.29
CA ASP A 156 -52.02 -17.29 -23.11
C ASP A 156 -51.72 -18.76 -22.85
N VAL A 157 -51.17 -19.08 -21.68
CA VAL A 157 -50.81 -20.47 -21.34
C VAL A 157 -52.02 -21.40 -21.25
N GLY A 158 -53.23 -20.87 -21.04
CA GLY A 158 -54.42 -21.69 -20.84
C GLY A 158 -54.62 -22.11 -19.38
N GLN A 159 -54.59 -23.42 -19.08
CA GLN A 159 -54.95 -23.98 -17.75
C GLN A 159 -53.81 -24.81 -17.13
N GLY A 160 -52.90 -24.16 -16.41
CA GLY A 160 -51.82 -24.80 -15.63
C GLY A 160 -50.59 -25.17 -16.47
N GLY A 161 -49.51 -25.59 -15.81
CA GLY A 161 -48.20 -25.81 -16.43
C GLY A 161 -47.14 -24.84 -15.89
N ASN A 162 -45.86 -25.17 -16.08
CA ASN A 162 -44.74 -24.25 -15.87
C ASN A 162 -44.23 -23.78 -17.23
N ASP A 163 -44.94 -22.85 -17.86
CA ASP A 163 -44.73 -22.51 -19.27
C ASP A 163 -43.60 -21.50 -19.49
N THR A 164 -42.89 -21.66 -20.60
CA THR A 164 -41.76 -20.78 -20.98
C THR A 164 -42.02 -20.13 -22.32
N PHE A 165 -41.74 -18.82 -22.40
CA PHE A 165 -41.73 -18.07 -23.65
C PHE A 165 -40.30 -17.84 -24.12
N VAL A 166 -40.00 -18.14 -25.38
CA VAL A 166 -38.69 -17.92 -26.00
C VAL A 166 -38.85 -16.94 -27.16
N LEU A 167 -38.20 -15.78 -27.08
CA LEU A 167 -37.97 -14.95 -28.26
C LEU A 167 -36.63 -15.38 -28.88
N ARG A 168 -36.62 -15.70 -30.17
CA ARG A 168 -35.41 -15.90 -30.95
C ARG A 168 -35.32 -14.82 -32.02
N THR A 169 -34.28 -14.01 -31.97
CA THR A 169 -34.05 -12.92 -32.92
C THR A 169 -33.12 -13.35 -34.06
N SER A 170 -32.58 -12.39 -34.81
CA SER A 170 -31.82 -12.63 -36.05
C SER A 170 -30.30 -12.61 -35.79
N ASP A 171 -29.49 -12.80 -36.84
CA ASP A 171 -28.03 -12.59 -36.77
C ASP A 171 -27.65 -11.10 -37.01
N GLN A 172 -28.55 -10.17 -36.68
CA GLN A 172 -28.34 -8.73 -36.76
C GLN A 172 -28.26 -8.15 -35.35
N SER A 173 -27.80 -6.91 -35.22
CA SER A 173 -27.93 -6.17 -33.97
C SER A 173 -29.40 -6.01 -33.57
N ASP A 174 -29.81 -6.76 -32.55
CA ASP A 174 -31.20 -6.83 -32.11
C ASP A 174 -31.39 -6.11 -30.77
N GLY A 175 -32.51 -5.41 -30.65
CA GLY A 175 -32.99 -4.82 -29.41
C GLY A 175 -34.10 -5.69 -28.81
N VAL A 176 -33.93 -6.18 -27.59
CA VAL A 176 -34.99 -6.93 -26.87
C VAL A 176 -35.38 -6.18 -25.62
N GLN A 177 -36.68 -5.99 -25.39
CA GLN A 177 -37.18 -5.37 -24.17
C GLN A 177 -38.17 -6.28 -23.45
N VAL A 178 -37.94 -6.53 -22.16
CA VAL A 178 -38.87 -7.22 -21.25
C VAL A 178 -39.38 -6.23 -20.21
N THR A 179 -40.68 -5.96 -20.21
CA THR A 179 -41.34 -5.04 -19.27
C THR A 179 -42.57 -5.65 -18.64
N VAL A 180 -43.10 -5.00 -17.60
CA VAL A 180 -44.33 -5.39 -16.94
C VAL A 180 -45.32 -4.25 -16.98
N ALA A 181 -46.55 -4.54 -17.42
CA ALA A 181 -47.65 -3.58 -17.39
C ALA A 181 -48.97 -4.29 -17.08
N GLY A 182 -49.79 -3.72 -16.18
CA GLY A 182 -51.08 -4.31 -15.82
C GLY A 182 -51.00 -5.72 -15.21
N GLY A 183 -49.84 -6.13 -14.68
CA GLY A 183 -49.60 -7.47 -14.14
C GLY A 183 -49.14 -8.53 -15.15
N ASN A 184 -49.04 -8.16 -16.44
CA ASN A 184 -48.57 -9.05 -17.50
C ASN A 184 -47.15 -8.66 -17.94
N THR A 185 -46.39 -9.64 -18.42
CA THR A 185 -45.06 -9.42 -19.01
C THR A 185 -45.19 -9.13 -20.50
N PHE A 186 -44.46 -8.17 -21.01
CA PHE A 186 -44.37 -7.83 -22.42
C PHE A 186 -42.94 -8.06 -22.91
N VAL A 187 -42.80 -8.74 -24.06
CA VAL A 187 -41.51 -8.96 -24.72
C VAL A 187 -41.56 -8.29 -26.09
N THR A 188 -40.65 -7.35 -26.34
CA THR A 188 -40.61 -6.57 -27.58
C THR A 188 -39.27 -6.80 -28.28
N HIS A 189 -39.31 -7.07 -29.58
CA HIS A 189 -38.15 -7.14 -30.45
C HIS A 189 -38.08 -5.91 -31.35
N GLN A 190 -36.91 -5.29 -31.44
CA GLN A 190 -36.64 -4.05 -32.17
C GLN A 190 -35.39 -4.20 -33.02
N LEU A 191 -35.42 -3.61 -34.21
CA LEU A 191 -34.24 -3.32 -35.01
C LEU A 191 -34.03 -1.81 -35.06
N THR A 192 -32.91 -1.35 -35.62
CA THR A 192 -32.69 0.09 -35.88
C THR A 192 -33.83 0.73 -36.69
N SER A 193 -34.53 -0.06 -37.52
CA SER A 193 -35.68 0.36 -38.33
C SER A 193 -36.99 0.51 -37.55
N GLY A 194 -37.06 0.06 -36.29
CA GLY A 194 -38.22 0.13 -35.42
C GLY A 194 -38.62 -1.22 -34.81
N THR A 195 -39.78 -1.26 -34.15
CA THR A 195 -40.32 -2.49 -33.56
C THR A 195 -40.67 -3.51 -34.63
N VAL A 196 -40.15 -4.73 -34.47
CA VAL A 196 -40.42 -5.87 -35.34
C VAL A 196 -41.63 -6.64 -34.87
N ASN A 197 -41.61 -7.11 -33.62
CA ASN A 197 -42.69 -7.88 -33.00
C ASN A 197 -42.83 -7.49 -31.53
N ALA A 198 -44.04 -7.63 -30.99
CA ALA A 198 -44.32 -7.49 -29.56
C ALA A 198 -45.21 -8.65 -29.11
N ALA A 199 -44.98 -9.15 -27.90
CA ALA A 199 -45.72 -10.23 -27.27
C ALA A 199 -46.25 -9.80 -25.90
N GLU A 200 -47.53 -10.07 -25.62
CA GLU A 200 -48.12 -10.00 -24.28
C GLU A 200 -48.20 -11.42 -23.71
N LEU A 201 -47.59 -11.64 -22.55
CA LEU A 201 -47.51 -12.96 -21.91
C LEU A 201 -48.47 -13.03 -20.71
N VAL A 202 -49.33 -14.04 -20.72
CA VAL A 202 -50.34 -14.26 -19.67
C VAL A 202 -50.15 -15.64 -19.06
N GLY A 203 -49.81 -15.69 -17.76
CA GLY A 203 -49.68 -16.93 -16.99
C GLY A 203 -48.37 -17.70 -17.15
N PHE A 204 -47.37 -17.11 -17.80
CA PHE A 204 -46.05 -17.73 -18.00
C PHE A 204 -45.23 -17.85 -16.71
N SER A 205 -44.31 -18.80 -16.68
CA SER A 205 -43.38 -19.03 -15.57
C SER A 205 -41.96 -18.51 -15.83
N ALA A 206 -41.54 -18.37 -17.08
CA ALA A 206 -40.21 -17.86 -17.44
C ALA A 206 -40.18 -17.27 -18.86
N VAL A 207 -39.20 -16.40 -19.09
CA VAL A 207 -38.89 -15.82 -20.40
C VAL A 207 -37.44 -16.14 -20.78
N THR A 208 -37.21 -16.49 -22.04
CA THR A 208 -35.88 -16.60 -22.63
C THR A 208 -35.76 -15.62 -23.79
N ALA A 209 -34.79 -14.72 -23.73
CA ALA A 209 -34.40 -13.85 -24.82
C ALA A 209 -33.12 -14.41 -25.46
N ARG A 210 -33.26 -15.03 -26.65
CA ARG A 210 -32.15 -15.53 -27.46
C ARG A 210 -31.85 -14.55 -28.57
N THR A 211 -30.76 -13.81 -28.42
CA THR A 211 -30.19 -13.00 -29.49
C THR A 211 -29.03 -13.75 -30.14
N LEU A 212 -28.88 -13.67 -31.47
CA LEU A 212 -27.93 -14.50 -32.19
C LEU A 212 -26.65 -13.70 -32.48
N GLY A 213 -26.25 -13.58 -33.74
CA GLY A 213 -25.05 -12.82 -34.08
C GLY A 213 -25.26 -11.30 -34.05
N GLY A 214 -24.16 -10.57 -33.90
CA GLY A 214 -24.13 -9.11 -33.90
C GLY A 214 -24.25 -8.47 -32.51
N PRO A 215 -23.95 -7.16 -32.37
CA PRO A 215 -24.10 -6.46 -31.09
C PRO A 215 -25.56 -6.32 -30.69
N ASP A 216 -25.95 -6.95 -29.59
CA ASP A 216 -27.33 -6.98 -29.10
C ASP A 216 -27.55 -6.13 -27.85
N PHE A 217 -28.76 -5.60 -27.72
CA PHE A 217 -29.17 -4.73 -26.61
C PHE A 217 -30.42 -5.30 -25.95
N VAL A 218 -30.26 -5.90 -24.77
CA VAL A 218 -31.37 -6.46 -24.00
C VAL A 218 -31.70 -5.53 -22.84
N ARG A 219 -32.97 -5.14 -22.67
CA ARG A 219 -33.44 -4.27 -21.60
C ARG A 219 -34.53 -4.94 -20.78
N ILE A 220 -34.26 -5.16 -19.50
CA ILE A 220 -35.19 -5.81 -18.57
C ILE A 220 -35.57 -4.80 -17.48
N VAL A 221 -36.89 -4.61 -17.27
CA VAL A 221 -37.41 -3.64 -16.31
C VAL A 221 -38.36 -4.32 -15.35
N GLU A 222 -38.01 -4.29 -14.06
CA GLU A 222 -38.81 -4.81 -12.94
C GLU A 222 -39.47 -6.17 -13.27
N PRO A 223 -38.67 -7.20 -13.63
CA PRO A 223 -39.22 -8.47 -14.07
C PRO A 223 -40.02 -9.13 -12.92
N ILE A 224 -41.16 -9.71 -13.26
CA ILE A 224 -42.00 -10.49 -12.33
C ILE A 224 -41.86 -12.01 -12.53
N LEU A 225 -41.06 -12.43 -13.51
CA LEU A 225 -40.77 -13.81 -13.86
C LEU A 225 -39.26 -13.96 -14.13
N PRO A 226 -38.66 -15.12 -13.84
CA PRO A 226 -37.29 -15.43 -14.24
C PRO A 226 -37.04 -15.13 -15.72
N VAL A 227 -35.92 -14.48 -16.03
CA VAL A 227 -35.50 -14.19 -17.40
C VAL A 227 -34.13 -14.79 -17.67
N LEU A 228 -34.02 -15.61 -18.71
CA LEU A 228 -32.74 -16.06 -19.26
C LEU A 228 -32.41 -15.24 -20.51
N VAL A 229 -31.27 -14.57 -20.51
CA VAL A 229 -30.70 -13.89 -21.67
C VAL A 229 -29.56 -14.75 -22.20
N GLU A 230 -29.70 -15.22 -23.43
CA GLU A 230 -28.66 -15.92 -24.17
C GLU A 230 -28.32 -15.06 -25.38
N ALA A 231 -27.30 -14.23 -25.26
CA ALA A 231 -26.81 -13.46 -26.39
C ALA A 231 -25.83 -14.31 -27.23
N GLY A 232 -25.43 -13.78 -28.39
CA GLY A 232 -24.28 -14.27 -29.14
C GLY A 232 -22.99 -14.28 -28.31
N SER A 233 -21.85 -14.47 -28.96
CA SER A 233 -20.57 -14.47 -28.24
C SER A 233 -20.33 -13.12 -27.53
N ALA A 234 -19.76 -13.13 -26.32
CA ALA A 234 -19.46 -11.88 -25.59
C ALA A 234 -18.50 -10.93 -26.36
N SER A 235 -17.79 -11.43 -27.38
CA SER A 235 -16.95 -10.62 -28.26
C SER A 235 -17.71 -9.69 -29.21
N GLU A 236 -19.02 -9.84 -29.32
CA GLU A 236 -19.86 -9.07 -30.26
C GLU A 236 -20.35 -7.72 -29.70
N GLY A 237 -20.04 -7.39 -28.45
CA GLY A 237 -20.40 -6.10 -27.85
C GLY A 237 -21.80 -6.05 -27.23
N ASN A 238 -22.29 -7.19 -26.73
CA ASN A 238 -23.65 -7.35 -26.21
C ASN A 238 -23.84 -6.61 -24.87
N VAL A 239 -24.97 -5.93 -24.73
CA VAL A 239 -25.31 -5.11 -23.55
C VAL A 239 -26.64 -5.55 -22.94
N LEU A 240 -26.65 -5.77 -21.62
CA LEU A 240 -27.86 -5.95 -20.82
C LEU A 240 -28.11 -4.71 -19.96
N THR A 241 -29.21 -3.99 -20.17
CA THR A 241 -29.72 -2.98 -19.24
C THR A 241 -30.74 -3.61 -18.30
N TYR A 242 -30.41 -3.68 -17.00
CA TYR A 242 -31.30 -4.14 -15.95
C TYR A 242 -31.79 -2.97 -15.10
N VAL A 243 -33.09 -2.82 -14.95
CA VAL A 243 -33.71 -1.83 -14.05
C VAL A 243 -34.41 -2.59 -12.93
N ALA A 244 -33.81 -2.54 -11.74
CA ALA A 244 -34.30 -3.22 -10.56
C ALA A 244 -35.60 -2.60 -10.04
N GLY A 245 -36.44 -3.44 -9.44
CA GLY A 245 -37.56 -2.97 -8.62
C GLY A 245 -37.12 -2.52 -7.23
N SER A 246 -38.07 -2.43 -6.30
CA SER A 246 -37.77 -2.14 -4.91
C SER A 246 -37.10 -3.34 -4.23
N GLY A 247 -35.91 -3.14 -3.65
CA GLY A 247 -35.20 -4.18 -2.91
C GLY A 247 -33.70 -4.03 -3.03
N THR A 248 -32.96 -4.87 -2.31
CA THR A 248 -31.55 -5.12 -2.60
C THR A 248 -31.46 -5.95 -3.87
N THR A 249 -30.51 -5.62 -4.74
CA THR A 249 -30.16 -6.40 -5.92
C THR A 249 -28.89 -7.18 -5.62
N ASP A 250 -28.97 -8.50 -5.75
CA ASP A 250 -27.82 -9.40 -5.73
C ASP A 250 -27.29 -9.53 -7.17
N ILE A 251 -25.99 -9.32 -7.34
CA ILE A 251 -25.26 -9.43 -8.61
C ILE A 251 -24.20 -10.51 -8.39
N GLU A 252 -24.34 -11.64 -9.06
CA GLU A 252 -23.45 -12.80 -8.90
C GLU A 252 -22.70 -13.04 -10.20
N PHE A 253 -21.37 -13.09 -10.09
CA PHE A 253 -20.49 -13.52 -11.17
C PHE A 253 -20.38 -15.05 -11.09
N GLY A 254 -20.83 -15.75 -12.14
CA GLY A 254 -20.67 -17.20 -12.25
C GLY A 254 -19.23 -17.60 -12.58
N PRO A 255 -18.88 -18.88 -12.44
CA PRO A 255 -17.55 -19.37 -12.81
C PRO A 255 -17.34 -19.20 -14.32
N ALA A 256 -16.27 -18.51 -14.74
CA ALA A 256 -15.63 -18.31 -16.06
C ALA A 256 -16.41 -18.39 -17.42
N ASP A 257 -17.72 -18.70 -17.44
CA ASP A 257 -18.54 -19.06 -18.61
C ASP A 257 -19.48 -17.92 -19.04
N GLU A 258 -19.05 -16.66 -18.90
CA GLU A 258 -19.81 -15.47 -19.35
C GLU A 258 -21.17 -15.29 -18.64
N VAL A 259 -21.35 -15.87 -17.46
CA VAL A 259 -22.62 -15.87 -16.73
C VAL A 259 -22.64 -14.79 -15.65
N VAL A 260 -23.61 -13.88 -15.73
CA VAL A 260 -23.95 -12.96 -14.64
C VAL A 260 -25.41 -13.16 -14.27
N GLU A 261 -25.69 -13.34 -12.98
CA GLU A 261 -27.05 -13.38 -12.45
C GLU A 261 -27.37 -12.10 -11.68
N LEU A 262 -28.52 -11.48 -12.00
CA LEU A 262 -29.07 -10.35 -11.27
C LEU A 262 -30.39 -10.73 -10.62
N THR A 263 -30.47 -10.67 -9.30
CA THR A 263 -31.66 -11.04 -8.54
C THR A 263 -32.14 -9.87 -7.68
N THR A 264 -33.36 -9.41 -7.90
CA THR A 264 -34.04 -8.48 -6.98
C THR A 264 -35.28 -9.16 -6.41
N GLY A 265 -35.30 -9.36 -5.09
CA GLY A 265 -36.35 -10.14 -4.44
C GLY A 265 -36.19 -11.65 -4.70
N ALA A 266 -37.11 -12.26 -5.45
CA ALA A 266 -37.10 -13.70 -5.75
C ALA A 266 -37.17 -13.98 -7.26
N VAL A 267 -36.78 -13.01 -8.09
CA VAL A 267 -36.88 -13.08 -9.55
C VAL A 267 -35.47 -12.92 -10.15
N PRO A 268 -34.84 -14.02 -10.59
CA PRO A 268 -33.51 -13.98 -11.19
C PRO A 268 -33.55 -13.57 -12.67
N VAL A 269 -32.51 -12.85 -13.08
CA VAL A 269 -32.16 -12.58 -14.48
C VAL A 269 -30.77 -13.17 -14.71
N THR A 270 -30.71 -14.29 -15.42
CA THR A 270 -29.45 -14.93 -15.78
C THR A 270 -29.04 -14.47 -17.17
N ALA A 271 -27.84 -13.97 -17.32
CA ALA A 271 -27.31 -13.44 -18.57
C ALA A 271 -26.07 -14.22 -19.01
N ILE A 272 -26.06 -14.68 -20.27
CA ILE A 272 -24.98 -15.45 -20.89
C ILE A 272 -24.58 -14.73 -22.18
N GLY A 273 -23.28 -14.60 -22.44
CA GLY A 273 -22.78 -13.95 -23.66
C GLY A 273 -22.86 -12.42 -23.63
N ILE A 274 -23.02 -11.82 -22.45
CA ILE A 274 -23.10 -10.36 -22.27
C ILE A 274 -21.72 -9.80 -21.94
N GLN A 275 -21.32 -8.71 -22.63
CA GLN A 275 -20.07 -8.00 -22.34
C GLN A 275 -20.26 -6.92 -21.28
N THR A 276 -21.36 -6.17 -21.35
CA THR A 276 -21.65 -5.08 -20.40
C THR A 276 -23.04 -5.25 -19.80
N VAL A 277 -23.11 -5.30 -18.47
CA VAL A 277 -24.38 -5.17 -17.75
C VAL A 277 -24.48 -3.75 -17.20
N GLN A 278 -25.60 -3.08 -17.44
CA GLN A 278 -25.94 -1.78 -16.86
C GLN A 278 -27.08 -1.97 -15.87
N ALA A 279 -26.75 -2.05 -14.58
CA ALA A 279 -27.70 -2.30 -13.50
C ALA A 279 -28.10 -0.99 -12.80
N THR A 280 -29.35 -0.57 -12.97
CA THR A 280 -29.94 0.51 -12.16
C THR A 280 -30.56 -0.10 -10.92
N VAL A 281 -30.03 0.23 -9.74
CA VAL A 281 -30.45 -0.30 -8.43
C VAL A 281 -31.09 0.79 -7.57
N THR A 282 -31.83 0.40 -6.54
CA THR A 282 -32.52 1.34 -5.62
C THR A 282 -31.97 1.33 -4.19
N GLN A 283 -31.09 0.38 -3.88
CA GLN A 283 -30.43 0.19 -2.58
C GLN A 283 -28.99 -0.30 -2.83
N ALA A 284 -28.18 -0.34 -1.78
CA ALA A 284 -26.83 -0.91 -1.84
C ALA A 284 -26.89 -2.37 -2.33
N PRO A 285 -26.27 -2.72 -3.47
CA PRO A 285 -26.30 -4.08 -4.00
C PRO A 285 -25.40 -5.02 -3.20
N SER A 286 -25.68 -6.32 -3.27
CA SER A 286 -24.74 -7.37 -2.92
C SER A 286 -24.03 -7.80 -4.20
N ILE A 287 -22.71 -7.82 -4.20
CA ILE A 287 -21.88 -8.25 -5.34
C ILE A 287 -21.16 -9.50 -4.89
N ARG A 288 -21.34 -10.61 -5.60
CA ARG A 288 -20.82 -11.93 -5.21
C ARG A 288 -19.83 -12.46 -6.24
N GLY A 289 -18.69 -12.92 -5.73
CA GLY A 289 -17.75 -13.78 -6.44
C GLY A 289 -18.20 -15.24 -6.42
N SER A 290 -17.44 -16.11 -7.09
CA SER A 290 -17.67 -17.55 -7.11
C SER A 290 -16.83 -18.27 -6.04
N SER A 291 -16.69 -19.60 -6.13
CA SER A 291 -15.85 -20.37 -5.20
C SER A 291 -14.41 -20.57 -5.70
N GLU A 292 -14.04 -19.90 -6.78
CA GLU A 292 -12.70 -19.92 -7.35
C GLU A 292 -11.88 -18.74 -6.81
N ASN A 293 -10.56 -18.80 -6.93
CA ASN A 293 -9.71 -17.67 -6.54
C ASN A 293 -9.90 -16.53 -7.53
N GLU A 294 -10.34 -15.39 -7.05
CA GLU A 294 -10.75 -14.27 -7.89
C GLU A 294 -10.06 -12.96 -7.51
N ARG A 295 -9.78 -12.15 -8.53
CA ARG A 295 -9.43 -10.75 -8.36
C ARG A 295 -10.58 -9.89 -8.85
N MET A 296 -11.37 -9.33 -7.93
CA MET A 296 -12.47 -8.43 -8.26
C MET A 296 -12.00 -6.98 -8.14
N THR A 297 -12.34 -6.15 -9.13
CA THR A 297 -12.11 -4.70 -9.12
C THR A 297 -13.42 -3.96 -8.99
N VAL A 298 -13.47 -2.99 -8.07
CA VAL A 298 -14.56 -2.03 -7.92
C VAL A 298 -14.02 -0.62 -8.08
N THR A 299 -14.55 0.11 -9.05
CA THR A 299 -14.24 1.53 -9.29
C THR A 299 -15.49 2.37 -9.05
N PRO A 300 -15.63 3.03 -7.88
CA PRO A 300 -16.71 3.99 -7.64
C PRO A 300 -16.77 5.04 -8.75
N ALA A 301 -17.97 5.35 -9.21
CA ALA A 301 -18.15 6.27 -10.33
C ALA A 301 -17.92 7.73 -9.89
N ASP A 302 -17.35 8.55 -10.78
CA ASP A 302 -17.09 9.98 -10.54
C ASP A 302 -18.32 10.79 -10.10
N SER A 303 -19.50 10.32 -10.50
CA SER A 303 -20.78 10.91 -10.12
C SER A 303 -21.16 10.73 -8.64
N GLY A 304 -20.45 9.87 -7.89
CA GLY A 304 -20.82 9.43 -6.54
C GLY A 304 -22.12 8.62 -6.49
N ASN A 305 -22.59 8.11 -7.63
CA ASN A 305 -23.88 7.44 -7.79
C ASN A 305 -23.78 6.19 -8.66
N GLY A 306 -22.74 5.40 -8.45
CA GLY A 306 -22.54 4.14 -9.16
C GLY A 306 -21.15 3.59 -8.95
N ALA A 307 -20.87 2.45 -9.60
CA ALA A 307 -19.54 1.88 -9.70
C ALA A 307 -19.44 1.01 -10.96
N THR A 308 -18.22 0.81 -11.44
CA THR A 308 -17.91 -0.27 -12.39
C THR A 308 -17.29 -1.42 -11.63
N VAL A 309 -17.78 -2.64 -11.89
CA VAL A 309 -17.29 -3.88 -11.29
C VAL A 309 -16.82 -4.82 -12.40
N SER A 310 -15.67 -5.45 -12.20
CA SER A 310 -15.12 -6.47 -13.08
C SER A 310 -14.37 -7.53 -12.28
N VAL A 311 -14.39 -8.76 -12.75
CA VAL A 311 -13.58 -9.86 -12.21
C VAL A 311 -12.53 -10.21 -13.24
N GLU A 312 -11.28 -10.39 -12.83
CA GLU A 312 -10.21 -10.84 -13.72
C GLU A 312 -10.58 -12.16 -14.40
N ASP A 313 -10.21 -12.32 -15.67
CA ASP A 313 -10.59 -13.45 -16.54
C ASP A 313 -12.11 -13.65 -16.78
N HIS A 314 -12.97 -12.78 -16.22
CA HIS A 314 -14.39 -12.74 -16.55
C HIS A 314 -14.67 -11.68 -17.64
N PRO A 315 -15.30 -12.04 -18.78
CA PRO A 315 -15.45 -11.11 -19.92
C PRO A 315 -16.53 -10.04 -19.72
N THR A 316 -17.41 -10.22 -18.74
CA THR A 316 -18.49 -9.27 -18.44
C THR A 316 -18.05 -8.23 -17.41
N SER A 317 -18.30 -6.95 -17.70
CA SER A 317 -18.23 -5.86 -16.73
C SER A 317 -19.64 -5.39 -16.35
N VAL A 318 -19.83 -5.04 -15.08
CA VAL A 318 -21.10 -4.56 -14.53
C VAL A 318 -20.98 -3.08 -14.14
N GLN A 319 -21.75 -2.22 -14.79
CA GLN A 319 -21.93 -0.81 -14.47
C GLN A 319 -23.17 -0.65 -13.59
N ILE A 320 -22.97 -0.28 -12.33
CA ILE A 320 -24.03 -0.05 -11.34
C ILE A 320 -24.34 1.44 -11.29
N VAL A 321 -25.62 1.79 -11.25
CA VAL A 321 -26.12 3.17 -11.09
C VAL A 321 -27.20 3.21 -10.01
N GLY A 322 -27.20 4.26 -9.18
CA GLY A 322 -28.24 4.46 -8.16
C GLY A 322 -27.86 4.01 -6.75
N ALA A 323 -26.59 3.69 -6.52
CA ALA A 323 -26.02 3.39 -5.20
C ALA A 323 -24.65 4.06 -5.03
N ASN A 324 -24.31 4.39 -3.79
CA ASN A 324 -22.99 4.89 -3.38
C ASN A 324 -22.35 3.99 -2.31
N THR A 325 -22.97 2.86 -2.01
CA THR A 325 -22.44 1.82 -1.12
C THR A 325 -22.59 0.48 -1.82
N PHE A 326 -21.55 -0.34 -1.78
CA PHE A 326 -21.45 -1.64 -2.46
C PHE A 326 -21.02 -2.69 -1.44
N ASN A 327 -21.73 -3.81 -1.34
CA ASN A 327 -21.38 -4.89 -0.42
C ASN A 327 -20.83 -6.08 -1.22
N VAL A 328 -19.52 -6.26 -1.18
CA VAL A 328 -18.80 -7.33 -1.89
C VAL A 328 -18.65 -8.54 -0.99
N ASP A 329 -18.89 -9.72 -1.55
CA ASP A 329 -18.70 -11.01 -0.89
C ASP A 329 -18.03 -11.94 -1.90
N LEU A 330 -16.71 -12.15 -1.80
CA LEU A 330 -15.98 -13.02 -2.75
C LEU A 330 -16.16 -14.51 -2.40
N SER A 331 -17.11 -14.83 -1.51
CA SER A 331 -17.53 -16.18 -1.16
C SER A 331 -16.44 -17.03 -0.53
N SER A 332 -15.66 -17.79 -1.29
CA SER A 332 -14.61 -18.65 -0.76
C SER A 332 -13.51 -18.83 -1.78
N GLY A 333 -12.27 -18.78 -1.35
CA GLY A 333 -11.12 -18.86 -2.24
C GLY A 333 -9.91 -18.31 -1.53
N ASP A 334 -8.89 -17.98 -2.32
CA ASP A 334 -7.85 -17.04 -1.93
C ASP A 334 -8.07 -15.79 -2.79
N ASP A 335 -8.93 -14.92 -2.31
CA ASP A 335 -9.57 -13.87 -3.09
C ASP A 335 -8.96 -12.50 -2.80
N ARG A 336 -8.95 -11.67 -3.84
CA ARG A 336 -8.39 -10.33 -3.79
C ARG A 336 -9.41 -9.30 -4.26
N LEU A 337 -9.64 -8.30 -3.41
CA LEU A 337 -10.43 -7.13 -3.78
C LEU A 337 -9.51 -5.97 -4.12
N ARG A 338 -9.73 -5.37 -5.29
CA ARG A 338 -9.13 -4.10 -5.70
C ARG A 338 -10.17 -2.99 -5.69
N VAL A 339 -9.90 -1.91 -4.96
CA VAL A 339 -10.70 -0.69 -4.98
C VAL A 339 -9.88 0.42 -5.62
N VAL A 340 -10.46 1.09 -6.62
CA VAL A 340 -9.76 2.10 -7.40
C VAL A 340 -10.41 3.46 -7.16
N GLY A 341 -9.59 4.43 -6.75
CA GLY A 341 -9.92 5.84 -6.68
C GLY A 341 -10.05 6.48 -8.06
N ASP A 342 -9.87 7.79 -8.13
CA ASP A 342 -10.03 8.59 -9.34
C ASP A 342 -8.84 9.51 -9.61
N SER A 343 -8.93 10.35 -10.63
CA SER A 343 -7.83 11.25 -11.01
C SER A 343 -7.77 12.56 -10.18
N SER A 344 -8.35 12.59 -8.99
CA SER A 344 -8.38 13.75 -8.11
C SER A 344 -7.87 13.36 -6.75
N GLY A 345 -7.24 14.29 -6.03
CA GLY A 345 -6.79 14.01 -4.66
C GLY A 345 -7.97 13.67 -3.74
N GLU A 346 -7.99 12.45 -3.24
CA GLU A 346 -9.01 11.84 -2.40
C GLU A 346 -8.50 11.63 -0.97
N SER A 347 -9.44 11.60 -0.03
CA SER A 347 -9.19 11.05 1.31
C SER A 347 -9.89 9.71 1.38
N ILE A 348 -9.12 8.64 1.43
CA ILE A 348 -9.59 7.26 1.32
C ILE A 348 -9.42 6.58 2.68
N ASP A 349 -10.53 6.19 3.32
CA ASP A 349 -10.48 5.41 4.56
C ASP A 349 -10.37 3.92 4.22
N VAL A 350 -9.35 3.25 4.74
CA VAL A 350 -9.01 1.85 4.42
C VAL A 350 -8.99 1.00 5.70
N SER A 351 -9.70 -0.13 5.67
CA SER A 351 -9.76 -1.11 6.76
C SER A 351 -9.89 -2.53 6.20
N ASP A 352 -9.81 -3.55 7.05
CA ASP A 352 -9.99 -4.96 6.66
C ASP A 352 -11.46 -5.38 6.43
N THR A 353 -12.38 -4.42 6.42
CA THR A 353 -13.81 -4.65 6.16
C THR A 353 -14.43 -3.66 5.19
N SER A 354 -13.76 -2.54 4.90
CA SER A 354 -14.27 -1.51 4.00
C SER A 354 -13.18 -0.58 3.46
N VAL A 355 -13.44 -0.06 2.26
CA VAL A 355 -12.74 1.09 1.67
C VAL A 355 -13.78 2.19 1.40
N THR A 356 -13.55 3.39 1.90
CA THR A 356 -14.44 4.54 1.66
C THR A 356 -13.67 5.65 0.96
N THR A 357 -14.11 5.99 -0.25
CA THR A 357 -13.65 7.18 -0.98
C THR A 357 -14.72 8.28 -0.89
N PRO A 358 -14.42 9.53 -1.27
CA PRO A 358 -15.43 10.60 -1.37
C PRO A 358 -16.62 10.25 -2.28
N LYS A 359 -16.46 9.27 -3.18
CA LYS A 359 -17.45 8.87 -4.20
C LYS A 359 -18.25 7.62 -3.81
N GLY A 360 -17.83 6.86 -2.81
CA GLY A 360 -18.61 5.74 -2.31
C GLY A 360 -17.87 4.86 -1.32
N THR A 361 -18.62 3.92 -0.73
CA THR A 361 -18.09 2.94 0.22
C THR A 361 -18.21 1.53 -0.36
N VAL A 362 -17.11 0.79 -0.36
CA VAL A 362 -17.06 -0.64 -0.68
C VAL A 362 -16.88 -1.39 0.64
N ASN A 363 -17.94 -2.03 1.13
CA ASN A 363 -17.86 -2.98 2.22
C ASN A 363 -17.53 -4.35 1.65
N PHE A 364 -16.74 -5.16 2.35
CA PHE A 364 -16.40 -6.50 1.87
C PHE A 364 -16.29 -7.56 2.96
N THR A 365 -16.53 -8.81 2.59
CA THR A 365 -16.35 -10.01 3.41
C THR A 365 -15.78 -11.14 2.54
N ASN A 366 -15.16 -12.14 3.19
CA ASN A 366 -14.51 -13.26 2.50
C ASN A 366 -13.52 -12.75 1.45
N THR A 367 -12.52 -12.01 1.92
CA THR A 367 -11.48 -11.42 1.10
C THR A 367 -10.18 -11.68 1.83
N GLU A 368 -9.19 -12.27 1.16
CA GLU A 368 -7.92 -12.67 1.75
C GLU A 368 -6.83 -11.62 1.53
N ALA A 369 -6.99 -10.72 0.54
CA ALA A 369 -6.10 -9.58 0.33
C ALA A 369 -6.84 -8.35 -0.24
N LEU A 370 -6.42 -7.16 0.17
CA LEU A 370 -6.94 -5.88 -0.32
C LEU A 370 -5.89 -5.12 -1.13
N GLU A 371 -6.29 -4.56 -2.26
CA GLU A 371 -5.52 -3.57 -3.02
C GLU A 371 -6.33 -2.26 -3.11
N VAL A 372 -5.69 -1.12 -2.88
CA VAL A 372 -6.29 0.21 -3.04
C VAL A 372 -5.37 1.08 -3.89
N PHE A 373 -5.91 1.66 -4.96
CA PHE A 373 -5.16 2.50 -5.89
C PHE A 373 -5.72 3.92 -5.86
N GLY A 374 -4.87 4.92 -5.61
CA GLY A 374 -5.19 6.35 -5.65
C GLY A 374 -5.40 6.88 -7.06
N GLN A 375 -4.48 6.52 -7.97
CA GLN A 375 -4.45 6.81 -9.42
C GLN A 375 -3.75 8.12 -9.79
N GLU A 376 -4.47 9.24 -9.87
CA GLU A 376 -3.85 10.56 -10.11
C GLU A 376 -4.29 11.55 -9.02
N GLY A 377 -3.44 12.49 -8.66
CA GLY A 377 -3.74 13.49 -7.63
C GLY A 377 -2.99 13.20 -6.35
N SER A 378 -3.15 14.06 -5.35
CA SER A 378 -2.50 13.87 -4.05
C SER A 378 -3.51 13.22 -3.11
N ASP A 379 -3.42 11.90 -2.97
CA ASP A 379 -4.32 11.08 -2.17
C ASP A 379 -3.86 10.97 -0.71
N THR A 380 -4.80 10.71 0.18
CA THR A 380 -4.53 10.42 1.59
C THR A 380 -5.25 9.14 1.98
N PHE A 381 -4.50 8.08 2.24
CA PHE A 381 -5.00 6.80 2.75
C PHE A 381 -5.02 6.83 4.29
N ASN A 382 -6.20 6.86 4.91
CA ASN A 382 -6.37 6.70 6.35
C ASN A 382 -6.53 5.21 6.68
N VAL A 383 -5.47 4.58 7.16
CA VAL A 383 -5.37 3.12 7.25
C VAL A 383 -5.58 2.63 8.68
N THR A 384 -6.49 1.66 8.82
CA THR A 384 -6.62 0.81 10.01
C THR A 384 -6.16 -0.61 9.65
N PRO A 385 -4.92 -1.00 9.99
CA PRO A 385 -4.40 -2.34 9.72
C PRO A 385 -5.25 -3.42 10.39
N GLY A 386 -5.46 -4.56 9.71
CA GLY A 386 -6.36 -5.60 10.20
C GLY A 386 -5.90 -7.02 9.90
N SER A 387 -6.85 -7.92 9.73
CA SER A 387 -6.62 -9.37 9.64
C SER A 387 -6.20 -9.89 8.27
N ILE A 388 -6.10 -9.02 7.26
CA ILE A 388 -5.70 -9.36 5.89
C ILE A 388 -4.62 -8.38 5.40
N PRO A 389 -3.69 -8.81 4.53
CA PRO A 389 -2.71 -7.92 3.94
C PRO A 389 -3.37 -6.86 3.06
N MET A 390 -2.81 -5.65 3.08
CA MET A 390 -3.25 -4.52 2.27
C MET A 390 -2.09 -4.04 1.40
N PHE A 391 -2.34 -3.77 0.13
CA PHE A 391 -1.42 -3.09 -0.77
C PHE A 391 -2.02 -1.74 -1.19
N LEU A 392 -1.28 -0.66 -0.97
CA LEU A 392 -1.70 0.70 -1.27
C LEU A 392 -0.77 1.29 -2.32
N ASP A 393 -1.32 1.79 -3.42
CA ASP A 393 -0.56 2.40 -4.50
C ASP A 393 -1.10 3.82 -4.69
N GLY A 394 -0.25 4.84 -4.48
CA GLY A 394 -0.62 6.24 -4.66
C GLY A 394 -0.91 6.59 -6.11
N GLY A 395 0.04 6.27 -6.99
CA GLY A 395 0.01 6.60 -8.41
C GLY A 395 0.69 7.94 -8.71
N ASP A 396 0.16 8.68 -9.69
CA ASP A 396 0.69 10.01 -10.02
C ASP A 396 0.11 11.07 -9.06
N PRO A 397 0.85 12.12 -8.64
CA PRO A 397 2.18 12.48 -9.10
C PRO A 397 3.29 11.92 -8.20
N ILE A 398 4.16 11.10 -8.79
CA ILE A 398 5.32 10.53 -8.10
C ILE A 398 6.37 11.61 -7.78
N GLY A 399 6.87 11.61 -6.54
CA GLY A 399 8.01 12.42 -6.09
C GLY A 399 7.69 13.88 -5.79
N VAL A 400 6.43 14.23 -5.54
CA VAL A 400 6.02 15.59 -5.15
C VAL A 400 5.98 15.71 -3.62
N SER A 401 6.96 16.38 -3.01
CA SER A 401 6.94 16.70 -1.58
C SER A 401 7.21 18.20 -1.32
N PRO A 402 6.36 18.92 -0.57
CA PRO A 402 5.10 18.46 0.03
C PRO A 402 3.96 18.40 -1.01
N GLY A 403 3.02 17.47 -0.81
CA GLY A 403 1.77 17.41 -1.59
C GLY A 403 1.70 16.29 -2.63
N GLY A 404 2.32 15.15 -2.37
CA GLY A 404 2.09 13.88 -3.04
C GLY A 404 1.11 13.01 -2.25
N ASP A 405 1.15 11.72 -2.49
CA ASP A 405 0.35 10.70 -1.84
C ASP A 405 0.84 10.44 -0.42
N ARG A 406 -0.12 10.27 0.49
CA ARG A 406 0.15 10.13 1.92
C ARG A 406 -0.58 8.97 2.54
N ILE A 407 0.10 8.20 3.37
CA ILE A 407 -0.52 7.20 4.24
C ILE A 407 -0.56 7.74 5.67
N VAL A 408 -1.70 7.55 6.35
CA VAL A 408 -1.87 7.82 7.78
C VAL A 408 -2.29 6.53 8.46
N VAL A 409 -1.38 5.91 9.22
CA VAL A 409 -1.64 4.68 9.97
C VAL A 409 -2.00 5.02 11.42
N THR A 410 -3.15 4.53 11.88
CA THR A 410 -3.49 4.57 13.31
C THR A 410 -2.88 3.36 14.02
N ALA A 411 -1.85 3.58 14.84
CA ALA A 411 -1.15 2.50 15.53
C ALA A 411 -1.66 2.26 16.95
N VAL A 412 -2.01 1.00 17.26
CA VAL A 412 -2.48 0.55 18.60
C VAL A 412 -1.67 -0.63 19.16
N GLY A 413 -0.37 -0.65 18.90
CA GLY A 413 0.56 -1.67 19.40
C GLY A 413 2.00 -1.44 18.92
N PRO A 414 2.88 -2.46 19.05
CA PRO A 414 4.21 -2.45 18.47
C PRO A 414 4.16 -2.25 16.95
N ILE A 415 5.12 -1.52 16.41
CA ILE A 415 5.16 -1.17 14.98
C ILE A 415 6.45 -1.72 14.37
N GLY A 416 6.33 -2.43 13.25
CA GLY A 416 7.45 -2.79 12.39
C GLY A 416 7.38 -1.96 11.10
N LEU A 417 8.44 -1.24 10.77
CA LEU A 417 8.61 -0.56 9.49
C LEU A 417 9.70 -1.29 8.69
N TYR A 418 9.41 -1.57 7.43
CA TYR A 418 10.30 -2.29 6.54
C TYR A 418 10.52 -1.47 5.27
N ALA A 419 11.76 -1.05 5.02
CA ALA A 419 12.12 -0.33 3.81
C ALA A 419 11.93 -1.22 2.57
N GLY A 420 11.36 -0.64 1.51
CA GLY A 420 11.25 -1.28 0.21
C GLY A 420 12.55 -1.18 -0.61
N PRO A 421 12.64 -1.90 -1.74
CA PRO A 421 13.74 -1.74 -2.70
C PRO A 421 13.78 -0.37 -3.39
N GLU A 422 12.63 0.30 -3.50
CA GLU A 422 12.49 1.65 -4.05
C GLU A 422 12.24 2.66 -2.93
N ASN A 423 12.46 3.95 -3.21
CA ASN A 423 12.49 4.99 -2.19
C ASN A 423 11.09 5.42 -1.71
N ASP A 424 10.06 5.04 -2.44
CA ASP A 424 8.63 5.26 -2.22
C ASP A 424 7.87 3.94 -1.94
N GLU A 425 8.59 2.84 -1.73
CA GLU A 425 8.06 1.52 -1.40
C GLU A 425 8.38 1.09 0.04
N GLY A 426 7.53 0.24 0.60
CA GLY A 426 7.81 -0.39 1.88
C GLY A 426 6.62 -1.14 2.48
N SER A 427 6.73 -1.46 3.76
CA SER A 427 5.58 -1.97 4.51
C SER A 427 5.59 -1.59 5.99
N VAL A 428 4.38 -1.51 6.55
CA VAL A 428 4.14 -1.28 7.98
C VAL A 428 3.36 -2.47 8.55
N VAL A 429 3.78 -2.94 9.71
CA VAL A 429 3.08 -3.96 10.52
C VAL A 429 2.74 -3.35 11.87
N VAL A 430 1.48 -3.48 12.30
CA VAL A 430 1.03 -2.98 13.61
C VAL A 430 0.51 -4.14 14.46
N GLY A 431 1.19 -4.43 15.56
CA GLY A 431 0.82 -5.48 16.51
C GLY A 431 0.77 -6.87 15.87
N THR A 432 -0.42 -7.43 15.76
CA THR A 432 -0.67 -8.74 15.12
C THR A 432 -1.46 -8.61 13.82
N SER A 433 -1.63 -7.39 13.30
CA SER A 433 -2.25 -7.18 12.00
C SER A 433 -1.35 -7.70 10.89
N GLU A 434 -1.95 -8.08 9.77
CA GLU A 434 -1.21 -8.40 8.55
C GLU A 434 -0.56 -7.13 7.96
N PRO A 435 0.47 -7.27 7.11
CA PRO A 435 1.22 -6.13 6.58
C PRO A 435 0.37 -5.18 5.72
N VAL A 436 0.66 -3.88 5.85
CA VAL A 436 0.26 -2.85 4.90
C VAL A 436 1.49 -2.52 4.05
N SER A 437 1.53 -3.03 2.84
CA SER A 437 2.56 -2.72 1.83
C SER A 437 2.13 -1.50 1.01
N PHE A 438 3.10 -0.74 0.54
CA PHE A 438 2.84 0.45 -0.25
C PHE A 438 3.87 0.68 -1.35
N ASP A 439 3.45 1.43 -2.37
CA ASP A 439 4.22 1.88 -3.54
C ASP A 439 3.72 3.28 -3.97
N HIS A 440 4.56 4.07 -4.62
CA HIS A 440 4.30 5.45 -5.02
C HIS A 440 3.75 6.33 -3.88
N ILE A 441 4.41 6.34 -2.72
CA ILE A 441 4.03 7.15 -1.55
C ILE A 441 5.10 8.18 -1.19
N GLU A 442 4.73 9.45 -1.05
CA GLU A 442 5.64 10.54 -0.69
C GLU A 442 5.66 10.92 0.79
N ASP A 443 4.65 10.55 1.58
CA ASP A 443 4.58 10.85 3.01
C ASP A 443 3.89 9.74 3.81
N LEU A 444 4.45 9.40 4.98
CA LEU A 444 3.88 8.37 5.85
C LEU A 444 3.82 8.88 7.29
N ASP A 445 2.61 8.92 7.84
CA ASP A 445 2.37 9.29 9.23
C ASP A 445 1.91 8.08 10.05
N ILE A 446 2.65 7.77 11.10
CA ILE A 446 2.29 6.78 12.11
C ILE A 446 1.86 7.51 13.38
N LEU A 447 0.55 7.61 13.57
CA LEU A 447 -0.04 8.34 14.69
C LEU A 447 -0.11 7.43 15.93
N GLY A 448 0.70 7.73 16.94
CA GLY A 448 0.69 7.04 18.22
C GLY A 448 -0.55 7.38 19.05
N GLY A 449 -1.27 6.35 19.50
CA GLY A 449 -2.27 6.46 20.57
C GLY A 449 -1.71 5.98 21.92
N PRO A 450 -2.48 6.08 23.03
CA PRO A 450 -2.11 5.47 24.30
C PRO A 450 -1.82 3.96 24.14
N GLY A 451 -0.55 3.58 24.28
CA GLY A 451 -0.08 2.20 24.10
C GLY A 451 0.49 1.86 22.72
N ALA A 452 0.71 2.86 21.86
CA ALA A 452 1.51 2.70 20.64
C ALA A 452 3.00 2.48 20.96
N GLY A 453 3.68 1.74 20.09
CA GLY A 453 5.08 1.38 20.25
C GLY A 453 5.33 0.11 21.07
N PRO A 454 6.59 -0.37 21.16
CA PRO A 454 7.80 0.19 20.53
C PRO A 454 7.76 0.15 19.00
N VAL A 455 8.53 1.03 18.35
CA VAL A 455 8.79 1.00 16.90
C VAL A 455 10.09 0.22 16.65
N THR A 456 10.11 -0.61 15.62
CA THR A 456 11.31 -1.23 15.07
C THR A 456 11.35 -0.97 13.57
N VAL A 457 12.43 -0.36 13.10
CA VAL A 457 12.69 -0.07 11.69
C VAL A 457 13.76 -1.02 11.18
N PHE A 458 13.50 -1.64 10.04
CA PHE A 458 14.46 -2.44 9.31
C PHE A 458 14.80 -1.72 8.01
N ALA A 459 16.08 -1.40 7.83
CA ALA A 459 16.60 -0.84 6.59
C ALA A 459 16.75 -1.93 5.52
N THR A 460 17.71 -1.83 4.61
CA THR A 460 17.96 -2.78 3.53
C THR A 460 19.22 -3.60 3.79
N ASN A 461 19.74 -4.36 2.81
CA ASN A 461 21.06 -5.01 2.94
C ASN A 461 22.12 -4.30 2.08
N ALA A 462 21.85 -3.05 1.72
CA ALA A 462 22.77 -2.17 1.04
C ALA A 462 23.31 -1.15 2.05
N ASP A 463 24.34 -0.41 1.66
CA ASP A 463 24.84 0.72 2.45
C ASP A 463 23.73 1.77 2.57
N ASP A 464 23.17 1.93 3.76
CA ASP A 464 22.00 2.76 4.01
C ASP A 464 22.36 4.07 4.72
N GLU A 465 21.82 5.19 4.22
CA GLU A 465 21.83 6.48 4.93
C GLU A 465 20.53 6.62 5.74
N ILE A 466 20.62 6.60 7.06
CA ILE A 466 19.49 6.54 7.97
C ILE A 466 19.45 7.78 8.84
N THR A 467 18.49 8.67 8.61
CA THR A 467 18.38 9.93 9.34
C THR A 467 17.16 9.92 10.27
N VAL A 468 17.38 10.21 11.56
CA VAL A 468 16.36 10.39 12.60
C VAL A 468 16.40 11.82 13.11
N ILE A 469 15.27 12.54 13.05
CA ILE A 469 15.20 13.94 13.50
C ILE A 469 14.06 14.11 14.49
N ALA A 470 14.36 14.62 15.69
CA ALA A 470 13.32 15.05 16.63
C ALA A 470 12.52 16.24 16.05
N ARG A 471 11.19 16.11 15.98
CA ARG A 471 10.30 17.09 15.32
C ARG A 471 9.46 17.86 16.33
N ASP A 472 8.88 18.96 15.87
CA ASP A 472 7.89 19.76 16.62
C ASP A 472 6.91 20.43 15.64
N SER A 473 5.98 21.23 16.17
CA SER A 473 4.99 21.95 15.36
C SER A 473 5.54 22.88 14.27
N SER A 474 6.84 23.22 14.30
CA SER A 474 7.48 24.02 13.25
C SER A 474 7.83 23.20 12.01
N THR A 475 7.91 21.88 12.15
CA THR A 475 8.33 20.93 11.10
C THR A 475 7.25 19.93 10.73
N ARG A 476 6.42 19.47 11.69
CA ARG A 476 5.29 18.56 11.45
C ARG A 476 4.05 19.06 12.19
N THR A 477 2.90 19.09 11.51
CA THR A 477 1.65 19.56 12.14
C THR A 477 1.20 18.57 13.21
N GLY A 478 0.92 19.05 14.42
CA GLY A 478 0.45 18.21 15.52
C GLY A 478 1.55 17.72 16.47
N ALA A 479 2.82 17.81 16.05
CA ALA A 479 3.97 17.51 16.90
C ALA A 479 4.12 18.56 18.02
N ASP A 480 4.30 18.11 19.26
CA ASP A 480 4.58 18.95 20.43
C ASP A 480 6.05 18.91 20.88
N GLY A 481 6.86 18.05 20.26
CA GLY A 481 8.29 17.91 20.54
C GLY A 481 8.63 16.86 21.59
N ILE A 482 7.63 16.19 22.15
CA ILE A 482 7.78 15.07 23.06
C ILE A 482 7.50 13.80 22.27
N GLN A 483 8.50 12.94 22.12
CA GLN A 483 8.36 11.64 21.47
C GLN A 483 7.91 11.70 20.00
N ASP A 484 8.11 12.86 19.38
CA ASP A 484 7.83 13.12 17.98
C ASP A 484 9.13 13.13 17.18
N PHE A 485 9.17 12.37 16.09
CA PHE A 485 10.35 12.32 15.22
C PHE A 485 10.00 11.88 13.81
N THR A 486 10.90 12.14 12.88
CA THR A 486 10.86 11.55 11.53
C THR A 486 12.04 10.62 11.32
N ILE A 487 11.86 9.66 10.42
CA ILE A 487 12.90 8.77 9.91
C ILE A 487 12.87 8.82 8.38
N SER A 488 14.05 8.84 7.75
CA SER A 488 14.21 8.59 6.31
C SER A 488 15.37 7.62 6.09
N ILE A 489 15.24 6.80 5.05
CA ILE A 489 16.27 5.84 4.62
C ILE A 489 16.57 6.11 3.15
N ASN A 490 17.84 6.36 2.79
CA ASN A 490 18.30 6.57 1.40
C ASN A 490 17.53 7.65 0.61
N ASP A 491 17.23 8.80 1.22
CA ASP A 491 16.37 9.85 0.64
C ASP A 491 14.94 9.34 0.25
N GLY A 492 14.50 8.24 0.84
CA GLY A 492 13.14 7.70 0.69
C GLY A 492 12.07 8.44 1.49
N VAL A 493 10.90 7.82 1.56
CA VAL A 493 9.72 8.38 2.23
C VAL A 493 10.07 8.84 3.66
N GLU A 494 9.73 10.08 3.99
CA GLU A 494 9.90 10.59 5.34
C GLU A 494 8.75 10.07 6.21
N VAL A 495 9.07 9.19 7.16
CA VAL A 495 8.09 8.59 8.05
C VAL A 495 8.02 9.38 9.35
N TYR A 496 6.89 10.01 9.63
CA TYR A 496 6.64 10.72 10.88
C TYR A 496 6.00 9.82 11.93
N PHE A 497 6.58 9.80 13.11
CA PHE A 497 6.08 9.11 14.29
C PHE A 497 5.66 10.15 15.33
N GLN A 498 4.41 10.04 15.80
CA GLN A 498 3.87 10.87 16.87
C GLN A 498 3.78 10.10 18.18
N ASP A 499 4.19 10.71 19.29
CA ASP A 499 4.04 10.16 20.66
C ASP A 499 4.64 8.74 20.85
N ILE A 500 5.81 8.46 20.28
CA ILE A 500 6.50 7.16 20.41
C ILE A 500 7.73 7.25 21.35
N ALA A 501 7.65 6.55 22.49
CA ALA A 501 8.70 6.57 23.50
C ALA A 501 9.92 5.69 23.22
N GLN A 502 9.79 4.69 22.34
CA GLN A 502 10.82 3.67 22.10
C GLN A 502 11.00 3.42 20.60
N LEU A 503 12.22 3.62 20.12
CA LEU A 503 12.64 3.43 18.74
C LEU A 503 13.81 2.43 18.70
N GLY A 504 13.66 1.38 17.90
CA GLY A 504 14.73 0.50 17.48
C GLY A 504 14.97 0.62 15.98
N ILE A 505 16.22 0.66 15.54
CA ILE A 505 16.59 0.65 14.12
C ILE A 505 17.66 -0.42 13.91
N ASP A 506 17.46 -1.25 12.89
CA ASP A 506 18.39 -2.29 12.42
C ASP A 506 18.81 -1.93 10.98
N GLY A 507 20.09 -1.57 10.80
CA GLY A 507 20.71 -1.32 9.49
C GLY A 507 20.88 -2.60 8.67
N LEU A 508 20.77 -3.76 9.33
CA LEU A 508 20.95 -5.09 8.78
C LEU A 508 22.36 -5.39 8.29
N ALA A 509 22.74 -5.02 7.08
CA ALA A 509 24.06 -5.33 6.52
C ALA A 509 24.37 -4.32 5.42
N GLY A 510 25.64 -3.95 5.27
CA GLY A 510 26.01 -2.78 4.50
C GLY A 510 26.89 -1.90 5.37
N ASP A 511 27.60 -0.96 4.76
CA ASP A 511 28.31 0.07 5.52
C ASP A 511 27.31 1.21 5.78
N ASP A 512 26.61 1.19 6.91
CA ASP A 512 25.46 2.05 7.18
C ASP A 512 25.84 3.33 7.95
N ASP A 513 25.31 4.47 7.49
CA ASP A 513 25.52 5.79 8.09
C ASP A 513 24.24 6.24 8.81
N PHE A 514 24.29 6.32 10.14
CA PHE A 514 23.17 6.73 10.98
C PHE A 514 23.35 8.17 11.44
N THR A 515 22.36 9.02 11.19
CA THR A 515 22.29 10.38 11.75
C THR A 515 21.16 10.47 12.78
N LEU A 516 21.48 10.92 14.00
CA LEU A 516 20.50 11.26 15.02
C LEU A 516 20.59 12.75 15.35
N ARG A 517 19.57 13.52 14.97
CA ARG A 517 19.48 14.96 15.23
C ARG A 517 18.52 15.25 16.37
N THR A 518 19.06 15.64 17.53
CA THR A 518 18.27 15.99 18.73
C THR A 518 18.86 17.22 19.40
N PRO A 519 18.05 18.15 19.93
CA PRO A 519 16.67 17.96 20.35
C PRO A 519 15.62 18.53 19.39
N ALA A 520 14.34 18.36 19.75
CA ALA A 520 13.24 19.01 19.07
C ALA A 520 13.41 20.56 19.05
N PRO A 521 13.10 21.25 17.95
CA PRO A 521 13.41 22.69 17.77
C PRO A 521 12.80 23.64 18.82
N ASN A 522 11.62 23.30 19.36
CA ASN A 522 10.95 24.09 20.41
C ASN A 522 11.58 23.93 21.81
N GLY A 523 12.60 23.10 21.97
CA GLY A 523 13.27 22.84 23.24
C GLY A 523 12.50 21.93 24.21
N ALA A 524 11.50 21.18 23.71
CA ALA A 524 10.83 20.16 24.50
C ALA A 524 11.80 19.07 25.00
N VAL A 525 11.36 18.33 26.02
CA VAL A 525 12.06 17.13 26.52
C VAL A 525 11.62 15.98 25.61
N TRP A 526 12.49 15.59 24.67
CA TRP A 526 12.12 14.62 23.64
C TRP A 526 11.70 13.28 24.23
N ASN A 527 12.39 12.78 25.27
CA ASN A 527 11.96 11.62 26.07
C ASN A 527 11.75 10.33 25.24
N THR A 528 12.59 10.11 24.24
CA THR A 528 12.63 8.89 23.43
C THR A 528 13.90 8.10 23.74
N ASP A 529 13.74 6.80 23.97
CA ASP A 529 14.85 5.85 24.02
C ASP A 529 15.08 5.25 22.64
N VAL A 530 16.32 5.32 22.15
CA VAL A 530 16.73 4.85 20.83
C VAL A 530 17.70 3.68 20.98
N THR A 531 17.50 2.61 20.21
CA THR A 531 18.47 1.51 20.07
C THR A 531 18.83 1.37 18.60
N PHE A 532 20.11 1.48 18.29
CA PHE A 532 20.63 1.19 16.96
C PHE A 532 21.36 -0.15 16.96
N VAL A 533 21.17 -0.90 15.88
CA VAL A 533 21.95 -2.07 15.49
C VAL A 533 22.47 -1.76 14.09
N GLY A 534 23.79 -1.68 13.93
CA GLY A 534 24.41 -1.41 12.63
C GLY A 534 24.24 -2.64 11.75
N GLY A 535 25.00 -3.69 12.08
CA GLY A 535 24.93 -4.96 11.39
C GLY A 535 26.33 -5.36 10.93
N PRO A 536 26.48 -6.38 10.06
CA PRO A 536 27.76 -6.66 9.46
C PRO A 536 28.11 -5.58 8.42
N GLY A 537 29.10 -4.75 8.73
CA GLY A 537 29.50 -3.62 7.90
C GLY A 537 30.60 -2.79 8.53
N THR A 538 30.81 -1.59 8.00
CA THR A 538 31.43 -0.49 8.75
C THR A 538 30.41 0.60 9.02
N ASP A 539 29.80 0.57 10.21
CA ASP A 539 28.64 1.39 10.55
C ASP A 539 29.06 2.57 11.44
N VAL A 540 28.44 3.74 11.21
CA VAL A 540 28.76 4.98 11.93
C VAL A 540 27.49 5.61 12.50
N LEU A 541 27.56 6.12 13.73
CA LEU A 541 26.54 7.02 14.28
C LEU A 541 27.06 8.45 14.35
N ASP A 542 26.40 9.36 13.66
CA ASP A 542 26.56 10.80 13.78
C ASP A 542 25.42 11.37 14.67
N LEU A 543 25.79 11.90 15.83
CA LEU A 543 24.87 12.54 16.77
C LEU A 543 25.01 14.05 16.66
N GLU A 544 24.01 14.70 16.07
CA GLU A 544 23.94 16.15 15.93
C GLU A 544 23.13 16.77 17.08
N THR A 545 23.67 17.82 17.70
CA THR A 545 23.01 18.57 18.78
C THR A 545 22.68 20.03 18.42
N PRO A 546 21.77 20.28 17.46
CA PRO A 546 21.49 21.62 16.96
C PRO A 546 20.70 22.52 17.94
N GLY A 547 20.82 23.83 17.72
CA GLY A 547 20.03 24.86 18.39
C GLY A 547 20.64 25.36 19.70
N ASP A 548 20.03 26.38 20.29
CA ASP A 548 20.68 27.14 21.38
C ASP A 548 20.65 26.43 22.76
N ARG A 549 20.08 25.22 22.86
CA ARG A 549 20.01 24.50 24.14
C ARG A 549 21.29 23.70 24.34
N LEU A 550 22.07 24.11 25.33
CA LEU A 550 23.21 23.34 25.83
C LEU A 550 22.79 21.94 26.29
N LEU A 551 23.42 20.91 25.73
CA LEU A 551 23.25 19.51 26.09
C LEU A 551 24.50 18.95 26.77
N SER A 552 24.29 17.99 27.66
CA SER A 552 25.34 17.11 28.16
C SER A 552 25.25 15.77 27.43
N VAL A 553 26.26 15.47 26.61
CA VAL A 553 26.39 14.22 25.87
C VAL A 553 27.32 13.30 26.67
N ASN A 554 26.73 12.30 27.33
CA ASN A 554 27.47 11.37 28.18
C ASN A 554 27.65 10.05 27.45
N VAL A 555 28.83 9.79 26.89
CA VAL A 555 29.14 8.60 26.10
C VAL A 555 29.89 7.58 26.96
N THR A 556 29.36 6.37 27.04
CA THR A 556 30.00 5.21 27.68
C THR A 556 30.17 4.10 26.65
N PRO A 557 31.35 3.96 26.02
CA PRO A 557 31.67 2.78 25.24
C PRO A 557 31.61 1.54 26.15
N THR A 558 31.06 0.43 25.65
CA THR A 558 30.88 -0.81 26.44
C THR A 558 31.57 -2.03 25.83
N GLY A 559 32.08 -1.87 24.61
CA GLY A 559 32.82 -2.88 23.87
C GLY A 559 33.38 -2.29 22.56
N PRO A 560 34.00 -3.11 21.70
CA PRO A 560 34.54 -2.68 20.41
C PRO A 560 33.49 -2.02 19.50
N GLU A 561 32.25 -2.51 19.54
CA GLU A 561 31.18 -2.11 18.61
C GLU A 561 29.87 -1.74 19.34
N THR A 562 29.95 -1.53 20.65
CA THR A 562 28.77 -1.26 21.50
C THR A 562 29.03 -0.08 22.43
N GLY A 563 27.96 0.66 22.75
CA GLY A 563 28.06 1.89 23.52
C GLY A 563 26.70 2.37 24.02
N ARG A 564 26.73 3.32 24.94
CA ARG A 564 25.53 3.99 25.46
C ARG A 564 25.77 5.49 25.55
N ILE A 565 24.80 6.26 25.09
CA ILE A 565 24.79 7.72 25.18
C ILE A 565 23.60 8.12 26.06
N GLU A 566 23.85 8.98 27.05
CA GLU A 566 22.79 9.61 27.83
C GLU A 566 22.73 11.10 27.51
N LEU A 567 21.51 11.61 27.29
CA LEU A 567 21.21 13.01 27.02
C LEU A 567 20.23 13.52 28.11
N PRO A 568 20.73 13.84 29.33
CA PRO A 568 19.89 14.05 30.50
C PRO A 568 18.91 15.21 30.35
N GLU A 569 19.28 16.28 29.66
CA GLU A 569 18.45 17.47 29.45
C GLU A 569 17.22 17.19 28.57
N ILE A 570 17.22 16.10 27.80
CA ILE A 570 16.07 15.61 27.03
C ILE A 570 15.50 14.28 27.51
N SER A 571 16.02 13.72 28.61
CA SER A 571 15.57 12.43 29.15
C SER A 571 15.58 11.32 28.10
N SER A 572 16.56 11.35 27.19
CA SER A 572 16.73 10.34 26.15
C SER A 572 17.99 9.53 26.38
N THR A 573 17.93 8.27 25.96
CA THR A 573 19.08 7.37 25.93
C THR A 573 19.24 6.79 24.54
N VAL A 574 20.49 6.62 24.11
CA VAL A 574 20.84 5.92 22.86
C VAL A 574 21.68 4.71 23.22
N ALA A 575 21.30 3.54 22.74
CA ALA A 575 22.04 2.30 22.90
C ALA A 575 22.54 1.83 21.53
N LEU A 576 23.81 1.47 21.45
CA LEU A 576 24.41 0.80 20.29
C LEU A 576 24.60 -0.66 20.64
N SER A 577 23.90 -1.53 19.92
CA SER A 577 23.75 -2.95 20.24
C SER A 577 24.24 -3.82 19.09
N GLN A 578 24.77 -4.99 19.45
CA GLN A 578 25.00 -6.11 18.51
C GLN A 578 23.89 -7.16 18.58
N ASP A 579 23.03 -7.08 19.60
CA ASP A 579 21.92 -7.99 19.77
C ASP A 579 20.78 -7.57 18.83
N PRO A 580 20.20 -8.52 18.06
CA PRO A 580 19.06 -8.24 17.18
C PRO A 580 17.89 -7.63 17.95
N LEU A 581 17.21 -6.68 17.32
CA LEU A 581 16.02 -6.08 17.90
C LEU A 581 14.86 -7.10 17.99
N PRO A 582 13.91 -6.90 18.93
CA PRO A 582 12.72 -7.73 19.01
C PRO A 582 11.97 -7.74 17.67
N GLN A 583 11.90 -8.90 17.03
CA GLN A 583 11.29 -8.99 15.70
C GLN A 583 9.77 -8.92 15.79
N THR A 584 9.18 -8.06 14.96
CA THR A 584 7.78 -8.18 14.53
C THR A 584 7.66 -9.32 13.52
N THR A 585 6.49 -9.94 13.42
CA THR A 585 6.21 -10.93 12.36
C THR A 585 5.90 -10.19 11.06
N PRO A 586 6.52 -10.52 9.91
CA PRO A 586 7.43 -11.66 9.65
C PRO A 586 8.88 -11.44 10.14
N PRO A 587 9.59 -12.54 10.52
CA PRO A 587 10.94 -12.45 11.06
C PRO A 587 11.96 -12.03 9.99
N ILE A 588 12.67 -10.92 10.23
CA ILE A 588 13.88 -10.55 9.47
C ILE A 588 15.11 -10.98 10.26
N ILE A 589 15.99 -11.77 9.63
CA ILE A 589 17.24 -12.18 10.26
C ILE A 589 18.27 -11.05 10.05
N GLY A 590 18.32 -10.09 10.97
CA GLY A 590 19.46 -9.19 11.10
C GLY A 590 20.76 -9.98 11.36
N GLY A 591 21.87 -9.52 10.79
CA GLY A 591 23.19 -10.09 11.04
C GLY A 591 23.70 -9.68 12.42
N ASN A 592 24.59 -10.48 13.01
CA ASN A 592 25.32 -10.03 14.21
C ASN A 592 26.45 -9.08 13.76
N GLY A 593 26.33 -7.80 14.09
CA GLY A 593 27.37 -6.78 13.96
C GLY A 593 26.93 -5.48 14.66
N GLY A 594 27.79 -4.46 14.72
CA GLY A 594 27.59 -3.27 15.54
C GLY A 594 28.26 -2.05 14.92
N PHE A 595 28.69 -1.09 15.72
CA PHE A 595 29.21 0.19 15.21
C PHE A 595 30.74 0.25 15.19
N GLU A 596 31.33 0.95 14.23
CA GLU A 596 32.76 1.20 14.14
C GLU A 596 33.15 2.56 14.73
N ARG A 597 32.21 3.52 14.76
CA ARG A 597 32.46 4.87 15.30
C ARG A 597 31.18 5.57 15.76
N ILE A 598 31.32 6.42 16.77
CA ILE A 598 30.36 7.48 17.11
C ILE A 598 31.02 8.82 16.80
N ASN A 599 30.37 9.73 16.09
CA ASN A 599 30.74 11.13 16.00
C ASN A 599 29.71 11.97 16.74
N VAL A 600 30.17 12.87 17.61
CA VAL A 600 29.32 13.85 18.29
C VAL A 600 29.58 15.21 17.68
N ASP A 601 28.60 15.74 16.96
CA ASP A 601 28.62 17.08 16.39
C ASP A 601 27.82 18.05 17.29
N GLY A 602 28.56 18.96 17.94
CA GLY A 602 27.99 19.98 18.81
C GLY A 602 27.32 21.15 18.10
N GLU A 603 27.39 21.22 16.76
CA GLU A 603 26.81 22.27 15.91
C GLU A 603 27.15 23.70 16.39
N THR A 604 28.33 23.84 17.02
CA THR A 604 28.91 25.03 17.66
C THR A 604 28.17 25.58 18.87
N ASN A 605 27.22 24.84 19.46
CA ASN A 605 26.29 25.34 20.47
C ASN A 605 26.89 25.47 21.88
N GLY A 606 28.08 24.93 22.13
CA GLY A 606 28.75 24.98 23.43
C GLY A 606 28.47 23.75 24.30
N ASP A 607 28.23 22.60 23.68
CA ASP A 607 27.83 21.37 24.35
C ASP A 607 28.93 20.74 25.19
N ARG A 608 28.51 19.87 26.12
CA ARG A 608 29.41 19.19 27.05
C ARG A 608 29.48 17.72 26.68
N LEU A 609 30.62 17.29 26.14
CA LEU A 609 30.91 15.89 25.91
C LEU A 609 31.65 15.31 27.12
N THR A 610 31.15 14.21 27.66
CA THR A 610 31.86 13.38 28.64
C THR A 610 32.02 11.97 28.08
N VAL A 611 33.26 11.47 28.01
CA VAL A 611 33.57 10.09 27.64
C VAL A 611 34.02 9.34 28.89
N PHE A 612 33.29 8.26 29.21
CA PHE A 612 33.54 7.43 30.39
C PHE A 612 34.38 6.20 30.05
N GLY A 613 35.31 5.89 30.95
CA GLY A 613 36.00 4.61 31.06
C GLY A 613 35.11 3.52 31.66
N SER A 614 35.72 2.36 31.86
CA SER A 614 35.17 1.19 32.53
C SER A 614 35.25 1.30 34.06
N GLN A 615 34.84 0.24 34.77
CA GLN A 615 35.04 0.16 36.23
C GLN A 615 36.41 -0.44 36.60
N GLY A 616 37.26 -0.76 35.63
CA GLY A 616 38.62 -1.26 35.84
C GLY A 616 39.64 -0.34 35.20
N ASP A 617 40.92 -0.70 35.35
CA ASP A 617 42.04 0.08 34.81
C ASP A 617 41.93 0.24 33.28
N ASP A 618 41.81 1.49 32.82
CA ASP A 618 41.71 1.85 31.42
C ASP A 618 42.97 2.50 30.86
N THR A 619 43.16 2.35 29.55
CA THR A 619 44.07 3.18 28.76
C THR A 619 43.22 3.98 27.78
N ILE A 620 43.11 5.27 28.00
CA ILE A 620 42.30 6.19 27.20
C ILE A 620 43.24 7.01 26.34
N VAL A 621 43.00 7.06 25.04
CA VAL A 621 43.80 7.86 24.10
C VAL A 621 42.94 8.97 23.55
N HIS A 622 43.44 10.21 23.65
CA HIS A 622 42.90 11.37 22.96
C HIS A 622 43.79 11.69 21.76
N THR A 623 43.19 11.74 20.58
CA THR A 623 43.84 12.16 19.34
C THR A 623 43.21 13.46 18.88
N PRO A 624 43.98 14.55 18.72
CA PRO A 624 43.40 15.82 18.31
C PRO A 624 43.03 15.83 16.83
N GLY A 625 41.90 16.48 16.51
CA GLY A 625 41.43 16.65 15.13
C GLY A 625 42.10 17.81 14.40
N SER A 626 41.69 18.02 13.15
CA SER A 626 42.17 19.15 12.33
C SER A 626 41.58 20.50 12.76
N ALA A 627 40.34 20.52 13.23
CA ALA A 627 39.71 21.71 13.81
C ALA A 627 40.11 21.87 15.28
N THR A 628 39.91 23.07 15.83
CA THR A 628 40.27 23.37 17.22
C THR A 628 39.36 22.67 18.23
N ASP A 629 38.14 22.38 17.84
CA ASP A 629 37.07 21.79 18.62
C ASP A 629 36.67 20.41 18.08
N ALA A 630 37.62 19.73 17.42
CA ALA A 630 37.46 18.35 16.96
C ALA A 630 38.57 17.42 17.48
N GLY A 631 38.26 16.13 17.53
CA GLY A 631 39.19 15.06 17.92
C GLY A 631 38.50 13.72 18.12
N GLU A 632 39.26 12.75 18.61
CA GLU A 632 38.77 11.39 18.90
C GLU A 632 39.25 10.98 20.30
N VAL A 633 38.38 10.30 21.05
CA VAL A 633 38.69 9.63 22.31
C VAL A 633 38.44 8.15 22.16
N ARG A 634 39.40 7.32 22.60
CA ARG A 634 39.26 5.87 22.56
C ARG A 634 39.67 5.22 23.87
N VAL A 635 38.79 4.38 24.42
CA VAL A 635 39.03 3.60 25.64
C VAL A 635 39.54 2.22 25.26
N GLY A 636 40.85 1.98 25.36
CA GLY A 636 41.49 0.73 25.00
C GLY A 636 41.25 0.35 23.54
N THR A 637 40.53 -0.76 23.32
CA THR A 637 40.11 -1.21 21.98
C THR A 637 38.60 -1.09 21.75
N TRP A 638 37.91 -0.30 22.58
CA TRP A 638 36.46 -0.10 22.47
C TRP A 638 36.12 0.90 21.36
N LEU A 639 34.82 1.06 21.14
CA LEU A 639 34.22 1.95 20.17
C LEU A 639 34.83 3.37 20.28
N PRO A 640 35.50 3.88 19.24
CA PRO A 640 36.02 5.24 19.24
C PRO A 640 34.89 6.27 19.23
N VAL A 641 35.12 7.38 19.94
CA VAL A 641 34.21 8.52 20.05
C VAL A 641 34.88 9.73 19.43
N GLY A 642 34.52 10.02 18.19
CA GLY A 642 34.81 11.27 17.50
C GLY A 642 33.96 12.41 18.05
N TYR A 643 34.48 13.63 17.99
CA TYR A 643 33.73 14.84 18.26
C TYR A 643 34.18 15.96 17.34
N GLU A 644 33.26 16.85 17.00
CA GLU A 644 33.51 18.07 16.26
C GLU A 644 32.54 19.18 16.66
N ASP A 645 32.88 20.41 16.28
CA ASP A 645 32.05 21.60 16.45
C ASP A 645 31.40 21.73 17.84
N LEU A 646 32.08 21.35 18.92
CA LEU A 646 31.58 21.55 20.29
C LEU A 646 31.38 23.04 20.62
N GLY A 647 32.03 23.93 19.87
CA GLY A 647 31.94 25.37 20.02
C GLY A 647 32.83 25.92 21.14
N THR A 648 33.08 27.22 21.09
CA THR A 648 34.05 27.89 22.00
C THR A 648 33.71 27.82 23.49
N ALA A 649 32.45 27.58 23.84
CA ALA A 649 31.98 27.39 25.21
C ALA A 649 31.82 25.92 25.60
N GLY A 650 32.00 25.01 24.64
CA GLY A 650 31.89 23.58 24.83
C GLY A 650 32.98 23.04 25.75
N THR A 651 32.78 21.83 26.24
CA THR A 651 33.74 21.15 27.11
C THR A 651 33.88 19.70 26.73
N LEU A 652 35.12 19.21 26.67
CA LEU A 652 35.43 17.79 26.63
C LEU A 652 35.88 17.35 28.02
N THR A 653 35.23 16.33 28.56
CA THR A 653 35.63 15.66 29.81
C THR A 653 35.95 14.20 29.51
N ILE A 654 37.09 13.74 30.00
CA ILE A 654 37.45 12.33 30.01
C ILE A 654 37.43 11.86 31.46
N ASP A 655 36.61 10.86 31.74
CA ASP A 655 36.39 10.31 33.08
C ASP A 655 36.81 8.84 33.10
N GLY A 656 37.89 8.50 33.81
CA GLY A 656 38.32 7.10 33.99
C GLY A 656 37.35 6.27 34.84
N ALA A 657 36.36 6.90 35.45
CA ALA A 657 35.41 6.33 36.37
C ALA A 657 36.06 5.71 37.61
N THR A 658 36.41 4.43 37.58
CA THR A 658 37.12 3.78 38.69
C THR A 658 38.18 2.84 38.16
N GLY A 659 39.37 2.90 38.73
CA GLY A 659 40.48 2.07 38.27
C GLY A 659 41.79 2.74 38.64
N ASN A 660 42.89 2.26 38.07
CA ASN A 660 44.06 3.09 37.88
C ASN A 660 44.15 3.43 36.38
N ASP A 661 43.66 4.60 36.03
CA ASP A 661 43.41 4.95 34.64
C ASP A 661 44.56 5.77 34.06
N THR A 662 44.88 5.50 32.79
CA THR A 662 45.89 6.22 32.03
C THR A 662 45.24 7.00 30.90
N LEU A 663 45.39 8.32 30.88
CA LEU A 663 45.03 9.15 29.73
C LEU A 663 46.30 9.48 28.94
N SER A 664 46.39 9.01 27.69
CA SER A 664 47.37 9.49 26.71
C SER A 664 46.77 10.60 25.87
N VAL A 665 47.42 11.77 25.88
CA VAL A 665 47.05 12.92 25.05
C VAL A 665 48.10 13.08 23.97
N LEU A 666 47.68 12.87 22.72
CA LEU A 666 48.56 13.01 21.57
C LEU A 666 48.65 14.46 21.11
N GLY A 667 49.84 14.85 20.64
CA GLY A 667 50.11 16.08 19.93
C GLY A 667 49.79 16.01 18.44
N THR A 668 50.32 16.95 17.67
CA THR A 668 50.31 16.94 16.20
C THR A 668 51.65 16.49 15.64
N SER A 669 51.76 16.42 14.31
CA SER A 669 53.06 16.26 13.65
C SER A 669 53.83 17.58 13.53
N GLY A 670 53.37 18.64 14.19
CA GLY A 670 53.97 19.97 14.17
C GLY A 670 54.30 20.42 15.58
N ARG A 671 54.81 21.63 15.70
CA ARG A 671 55.13 22.21 17.00
C ARG A 671 53.86 22.39 17.84
N ASP A 672 53.83 21.73 19.00
CA ASP A 672 52.75 21.80 19.96
C ASP A 672 53.13 22.61 21.21
N GLN A 673 52.15 23.31 21.76
CA GLN A 673 52.18 23.86 23.10
C GLN A 673 51.17 23.15 24.00
N VAL A 674 51.65 22.27 24.87
CA VAL A 674 50.84 21.54 25.84
C VAL A 674 50.87 22.23 27.19
N ASN A 675 49.70 22.46 27.81
CA ASN A 675 49.61 22.97 29.18
C ASN A 675 48.79 22.02 30.04
N VAL A 676 49.28 21.75 31.26
CA VAL A 676 48.55 21.00 32.30
C VAL A 676 48.29 21.92 33.49
N ALA A 677 47.02 22.14 33.79
CA ALA A 677 46.58 23.06 34.83
C ALA A 677 46.83 22.54 36.25
N SER A 678 47.21 23.43 37.16
CA SER A 678 47.36 23.09 38.59
C SER A 678 46.00 22.80 39.23
N GLY A 679 45.96 21.81 40.11
CA GLY A 679 44.78 21.40 40.86
C GLY A 679 43.80 20.55 40.06
N SER A 680 43.29 21.07 38.93
CA SER A 680 42.33 20.32 38.09
C SER A 680 43.00 19.29 37.19
N GLY A 681 44.27 19.47 36.82
CA GLY A 681 44.95 18.60 35.85
C GLY A 681 44.50 18.77 34.40
N ALA A 682 43.58 19.69 34.11
CA ALA A 682 43.06 19.89 32.75
C ALA A 682 44.19 20.12 31.74
N VAL A 683 44.08 19.47 30.58
CA VAL A 683 45.11 19.48 29.53
C VAL A 683 44.62 20.29 28.35
N SER A 684 45.48 21.16 27.81
CA SER A 684 45.23 21.87 26.55
C SER A 684 46.39 21.67 25.61
N VAL A 685 46.11 21.35 24.34
CA VAL A 685 47.09 21.29 23.25
C VAL A 685 46.82 22.47 22.33
N ASP A 686 47.77 23.40 22.23
CA ASP A 686 47.65 24.67 21.52
C ASP A 686 46.40 25.49 21.93
N ASN A 687 45.58 25.87 20.94
CA ASN A 687 44.30 26.56 21.13
C ASN A 687 43.12 25.60 20.89
N ARG A 688 43.32 24.30 21.11
CA ARG A 688 42.26 23.30 20.98
C ARG A 688 41.39 23.21 22.23
N GLN A 689 40.30 22.47 22.10
CA GLN A 689 39.36 22.17 23.17
C GLN A 689 40.09 21.64 24.40
N VAL A 690 39.84 22.27 25.55
CA VAL A 690 40.45 21.86 26.81
C VAL A 690 39.87 20.52 27.24
N ILE A 691 40.74 19.57 27.56
CA ILE A 691 40.42 18.24 28.09
C ILE A 691 40.34 18.37 29.61
N GLN A 692 39.13 18.32 30.15
CA GLN A 692 38.92 18.15 31.58
C GLN A 692 39.13 16.69 31.92
N THR A 693 39.78 16.40 33.05
CA THR A 693 40.02 15.03 33.50
C THR A 693 39.30 14.79 34.82
N ASN A 694 38.73 13.60 34.96
CA ASN A 694 38.17 13.10 36.20
C ASN A 694 38.62 11.65 36.40
N ALA A 695 38.95 11.28 37.65
CA ALA A 695 39.40 9.92 37.98
C ALA A 695 40.50 9.38 37.03
N ILE A 696 41.56 10.16 36.81
CA ILE A 696 42.73 9.74 36.03
C ILE A 696 43.97 9.75 36.95
N GLU A 697 44.63 8.61 37.10
CA GLU A 697 45.80 8.46 37.96
C GLU A 697 47.12 8.73 37.22
N THR A 698 47.18 8.41 35.92
CA THR A 698 48.37 8.57 35.08
C THR A 698 48.05 9.40 33.84
N LEU A 699 48.82 10.46 33.59
CA LEU A 699 48.75 11.23 32.35
C LEU A 699 49.97 10.90 31.49
N SER A 700 49.79 10.51 30.24
CA SER A 700 50.83 10.42 29.21
C SER A 700 50.65 11.57 28.22
N LEU A 701 51.72 12.30 27.95
CA LEU A 701 51.75 13.40 26.98
C LEU A 701 52.71 13.01 25.87
N GLU A 702 52.21 12.81 24.66
CA GLU A 702 52.98 12.32 23.52
C GLU A 702 52.91 13.34 22.38
N THR A 703 53.90 14.23 22.26
CA THR A 703 53.86 15.35 21.31
C THR A 703 54.32 14.99 19.89
N LEU A 704 54.75 13.73 19.68
CA LEU A 704 55.07 13.12 18.39
C LEU A 704 56.26 13.73 17.63
N SER A 705 56.10 14.83 16.91
CA SER A 705 57.18 15.42 16.10
C SER A 705 57.00 16.92 16.07
N GLY A 706 58.06 17.67 16.35
CA GLY A 706 57.88 19.10 16.57
C GLY A 706 59.08 19.72 17.24
N ASP A 707 58.93 20.96 17.70
CA ASP A 707 59.87 21.58 18.63
C ASP A 707 59.01 22.04 19.81
N ASP A 708 58.64 21.11 20.68
CA ASP A 708 57.45 21.20 21.52
C ASP A 708 57.71 21.87 22.86
N ILE A 709 56.65 22.45 23.42
CA ILE A 709 56.67 23.05 24.76
C ILE A 709 55.59 22.40 25.60
N ILE A 710 55.98 21.76 26.70
CA ILE A 710 55.08 21.12 27.66
C ILE A 710 55.19 21.86 29.00
N ASP A 711 54.16 22.61 29.38
CA ASP A 711 54.09 23.32 30.66
C ASP A 711 53.20 22.54 31.65
N VAL A 712 53.81 21.85 32.64
CA VAL A 712 53.07 21.13 33.69
C VAL A 712 53.14 21.89 35.02
N ALA A 713 51.99 22.27 35.55
CA ALA A 713 51.90 22.88 36.87
C ALA A 713 51.63 21.83 37.97
N SER A 714 52.34 21.96 39.09
CA SER A 714 52.22 21.15 40.31
C SER A 714 51.64 21.99 41.46
N PRO A 715 50.76 21.42 42.33
CA PRO A 715 50.26 20.05 42.30
C PRO A 715 49.25 19.83 41.17
N SER A 716 49.23 18.61 40.65
CA SER A 716 48.23 18.09 39.71
C SER A 716 47.52 16.87 40.34
N PRO A 717 46.36 16.41 39.85
CA PRO A 717 45.66 15.26 40.40
C PRO A 717 46.34 13.92 40.10
N TYR A 718 47.30 13.90 39.19
CA TYR A 718 47.97 12.68 38.72
C TYR A 718 49.01 12.18 39.72
N ALA A 719 49.11 10.86 39.86
CA ALA A 719 50.22 10.22 40.59
C ALA A 719 51.49 10.16 39.71
N ASN A 720 51.31 9.91 38.41
CA ASN A 720 52.39 9.81 37.43
C ASN A 720 52.07 10.69 36.21
N VAL A 721 53.10 11.33 35.66
CA VAL A 721 53.04 12.04 34.38
C VAL A 721 54.15 11.48 33.49
N VAL A 722 53.80 10.88 32.36
CA VAL A 722 54.74 10.46 31.32
C VAL A 722 54.79 11.56 30.26
N VAL A 723 55.98 11.94 29.82
CA VAL A 723 56.18 12.97 28.79
C VAL A 723 57.12 12.42 27.74
N GLU A 724 56.63 12.35 26.50
CA GLU A 724 57.36 11.94 25.31
C GLU A 724 57.40 13.10 24.31
N GLY A 725 58.56 13.75 24.18
CA GLY A 725 58.76 14.88 23.25
C GLY A 725 58.78 14.46 21.78
N GLY A 726 59.14 13.19 21.51
CA GLY A 726 59.18 12.65 20.17
C GLY A 726 60.44 13.03 19.40
N ASP A 727 60.31 13.25 18.08
CA ASP A 727 61.42 13.63 17.21
C ASP A 727 61.53 15.17 17.11
N PRO A 728 62.59 15.79 17.68
CA PRO A 728 62.76 17.23 17.62
C PRO A 728 63.13 17.66 16.18
N GLY A 729 62.50 18.72 15.69
CA GLY A 729 62.71 19.26 14.35
C GLY A 729 64.09 19.90 14.17
N THR A 730 64.18 21.22 14.28
CA THR A 730 65.49 21.95 14.23
C THR A 730 65.85 22.57 15.58
N GLY A 731 64.95 22.49 16.55
CA GLY A 731 65.05 22.97 17.91
C GLY A 731 65.15 21.82 18.91
N SER A 732 64.35 21.91 19.97
CA SER A 732 64.40 21.02 21.13
C SER A 732 63.03 20.97 21.76
N ASP A 733 62.69 19.82 22.34
CA ASP A 733 61.49 19.65 23.14
C ASP A 733 61.76 20.10 24.57
N VAL A 734 60.86 20.93 25.10
CA VAL A 734 61.04 21.62 26.37
C VAL A 734 59.92 21.24 27.34
N LEU A 735 60.27 20.60 28.45
CA LEU A 735 59.38 20.44 29.60
C LEU A 735 59.60 21.58 30.60
N ARG A 736 58.55 22.30 30.97
CA ARG A 736 58.55 23.23 32.10
C ARG A 736 57.71 22.71 33.24
N VAL A 737 58.29 22.65 34.43
CA VAL A 737 57.57 22.26 35.65
C VAL A 737 57.47 23.45 36.59
N ARG A 738 56.23 23.84 36.91
CA ARG A 738 55.94 24.88 37.90
C ARG A 738 55.60 24.25 39.25
N THR A 739 56.34 24.63 40.28
CA THR A 739 56.02 24.26 41.67
C THR A 739 55.04 25.27 42.29
N THR A 740 54.46 24.92 43.43
CA THR A 740 53.56 25.83 44.14
C THR A 740 54.32 27.01 44.72
N GLN A 741 53.83 28.23 44.47
CA GLN A 741 54.46 29.40 45.07
C GLN A 741 54.37 29.36 46.61
N GLN A 742 55.50 29.59 47.26
CA GLN A 742 55.79 29.65 48.69
C GLN A 742 55.71 28.30 49.44
N SER A 743 55.66 27.16 48.74
CA SER A 743 55.95 25.85 49.35
C SER A 743 57.46 25.59 49.42
N VAL A 744 57.90 24.71 50.34
CA VAL A 744 59.25 24.16 50.33
C VAL A 744 59.16 22.83 49.59
N ASP A 745 59.66 22.80 48.37
CA ASP A 745 59.62 21.61 47.53
C ASP A 745 61.02 20.98 47.40
N SER A 746 61.07 19.64 47.41
CA SER A 746 62.25 18.88 47.03
C SER A 746 62.05 18.28 45.65
N ILE A 747 62.91 18.65 44.72
CA ILE A 747 62.91 18.19 43.34
C ILE A 747 64.08 17.22 43.18
N THR A 748 63.82 15.97 42.83
CA THR A 748 64.86 14.98 42.54
C THR A 748 64.85 14.64 41.07
N TRP A 749 65.98 14.83 40.39
CA TRP A 749 66.18 14.39 39.02
C TRP A 749 67.11 13.18 38.99
N SER A 750 66.69 12.12 38.30
CA SER A 750 67.37 10.83 38.23
C SER A 750 67.35 10.29 36.80
N PRO A 751 68.47 10.32 36.05
CA PRO A 751 68.58 9.67 34.76
C PRO A 751 68.64 8.15 34.94
N ALA A 752 68.01 7.39 34.03
CA ALA A 752 67.98 5.94 34.15
C ALA A 752 69.37 5.33 33.93
N ARG A 753 69.71 4.35 34.77
CA ARG A 753 71.06 3.76 34.85
C ARG A 753 71.49 3.01 33.59
N ASN A 754 70.53 2.57 32.76
CA ASN A 754 70.74 1.65 31.65
C ASN A 754 70.17 2.15 30.31
N GLN A 755 69.42 3.25 30.31
CA GLN A 755 68.83 3.91 29.13
C GLN A 755 68.97 5.42 29.34
N PRO A 756 70.01 6.06 28.78
CA PRO A 756 70.28 7.47 29.06
C PRO A 756 69.14 8.42 28.66
N THR A 757 68.31 8.00 27.70
CA THR A 757 67.14 8.72 27.17
C THR A 757 65.95 8.76 28.13
N ASP A 758 65.89 7.84 29.08
CA ASP A 758 64.80 7.76 30.05
C ASP A 758 65.21 8.51 31.32
N GLN A 759 64.46 9.53 31.71
CA GLN A 759 64.74 10.34 32.90
C GLN A 759 63.55 10.32 33.84
N THR A 760 63.81 10.38 35.15
CA THR A 760 62.75 10.55 36.14
C THR A 760 62.96 11.87 36.88
N LEU A 761 61.92 12.69 36.95
CA LEU A 761 61.86 13.90 37.77
C LEU A 761 60.77 13.72 38.82
N ALA A 762 61.05 13.95 40.09
CA ALA A 762 60.08 13.83 41.16
C ALA A 762 60.01 15.14 41.95
N VAL A 763 58.80 15.66 42.18
CA VAL A 763 58.54 16.86 42.98
C VAL A 763 57.80 16.44 44.25
N SER A 764 58.28 16.85 45.43
CA SER A 764 57.63 16.47 46.70
C SER A 764 56.18 16.95 46.77
N GLY A 765 55.25 16.04 47.04
CA GLY A 765 53.83 16.38 47.11
C GLY A 765 53.16 16.60 45.74
N GLY A 766 53.89 16.35 44.64
CA GLY A 766 53.38 16.35 43.27
C GLY A 766 53.59 14.99 42.58
N PRO A 767 53.35 14.92 41.26
CA PRO A 767 53.51 13.69 40.48
C PRO A 767 54.99 13.29 40.32
N THR A 768 55.19 12.03 39.98
CA THR A 768 56.45 11.57 39.39
C THR A 768 56.40 11.70 37.88
N TYR A 769 57.41 12.32 37.29
CA TYR A 769 57.54 12.52 35.85
C TYR A 769 58.49 11.50 35.25
N ALA A 770 58.05 10.75 34.24
CA ALA A 770 58.89 9.89 33.40
C ALA A 770 59.07 10.57 32.05
N LEU A 771 60.30 10.84 31.65
CA LEU A 771 60.63 11.66 30.48
C LEU A 771 61.36 10.82 29.45
N SER A 772 60.96 10.95 28.18
CA SER A 772 61.64 10.43 27.00
C SER A 772 61.61 11.49 25.89
N GLY A 773 62.68 11.59 25.09
CA GLY A 773 62.74 12.57 23.99
C GLY A 773 62.62 14.04 24.44
N ILE A 774 63.00 14.37 25.67
CA ILE A 774 63.02 15.76 26.16
C ILE A 774 64.47 16.23 26.28
N GLU A 775 64.84 17.26 25.52
CA GLU A 775 66.20 17.83 25.53
C GLU A 775 66.39 18.93 26.58
N GLU A 776 65.33 19.67 26.94
CA GLU A 776 65.40 20.78 27.89
C GLU A 776 64.33 20.66 28.99
N VAL A 777 64.73 20.83 30.26
CA VAL A 777 63.82 20.93 31.39
C VAL A 777 64.00 22.27 32.09
N GLU A 778 62.94 23.08 32.16
CA GLU A 778 62.93 24.33 32.94
C GLU A 778 62.11 24.14 34.23
N LEU A 779 62.68 24.55 35.37
CA LEU A 779 62.05 24.45 36.67
C LEU A 779 61.76 25.86 37.21
N GLU A 780 60.49 26.16 37.44
CA GLU A 780 60.07 27.32 38.23
C GLU A 780 59.97 26.87 39.70
N ALA A 781 61.09 27.04 40.41
CA ALA A 781 61.27 26.72 41.82
C ALA A 781 61.51 27.99 42.65
N ASP A 782 60.97 28.03 43.86
CA ASP A 782 61.14 29.12 44.80
C ASP A 782 62.50 29.08 45.50
N ALA A 783 62.89 30.21 46.10
CA ALA A 783 64.20 30.38 46.75
C ALA A 783 64.46 29.42 47.92
N ASN A 784 63.43 28.76 48.43
CA ASN A 784 63.47 27.81 49.55
C ASN A 784 63.39 26.33 49.11
N ASP A 785 63.38 26.06 47.81
CA ASP A 785 63.34 24.70 47.27
C ASP A 785 64.72 24.06 47.23
N THR A 786 64.75 22.73 47.23
CA THR A 786 65.97 21.93 47.10
C THR A 786 65.92 21.10 45.82
N ILE A 787 66.95 21.22 44.98
CA ILE A 787 67.08 20.43 43.75
C ILE A 787 68.23 19.44 43.91
N ASP A 788 67.90 18.16 43.95
CA ASP A 788 68.83 17.04 44.00
C ASP A 788 69.02 16.46 42.59
N LEU A 789 70.21 16.69 42.03
CA LEU A 789 70.60 16.17 40.72
C LEU A 789 71.45 14.91 40.90
N LEU A 790 70.96 13.76 40.45
CA LEU A 790 71.72 12.51 40.45
C LEU A 790 72.40 12.33 39.09
N SER A 791 73.71 12.05 39.08
CA SER A 791 74.42 11.68 37.85
C SER A 791 74.17 10.21 37.52
N GLY A 792 73.96 9.88 36.26
CA GLY A 792 73.83 8.50 35.79
C GLY A 792 75.17 7.75 35.79
N SER A 793 75.19 6.57 35.18
CA SER A 793 76.44 5.82 34.92
C SER A 793 77.16 6.21 33.63
N GLY A 794 76.64 7.21 32.90
CA GLY A 794 77.20 7.75 31.66
C GLY A 794 78.14 8.94 31.86
N ASN A 795 78.69 9.45 30.75
CA ASN A 795 79.36 10.76 30.74
C ASN A 795 78.29 11.83 30.54
N ASP A 796 77.73 12.33 31.63
CA ASP A 796 76.65 13.31 31.59
C ASP A 796 77.23 14.73 31.78
N THR A 797 76.88 15.69 30.90
CA THR A 797 77.12 17.12 31.16
C THR A 797 75.81 17.77 31.54
N ILE A 798 75.62 17.96 32.85
CA ILE A 798 74.47 18.68 33.39
C ILE A 798 74.85 20.16 33.52
N THR A 799 74.12 21.03 32.84
CA THR A 799 74.28 22.47 32.95
C THR A 799 73.05 23.05 33.64
N VAL A 800 73.29 23.83 34.68
CA VAL A 800 72.26 24.61 35.37
C VAL A 800 72.54 26.09 35.11
N ASP A 801 71.61 26.78 34.48
CA ASP A 801 71.70 28.21 34.23
C ASP A 801 70.36 28.93 34.47
N ALA A 802 70.33 30.25 34.32
CA ALA A 802 69.10 31.01 34.42
C ALA A 802 68.32 30.88 33.11
N GLY A 803 67.17 30.21 33.16
CA GLY A 803 66.21 30.09 32.07
C GLY A 803 65.30 31.30 31.97
N ALA A 804 64.48 31.34 30.92
CA ALA A 804 63.46 32.38 30.75
C ALA A 804 62.29 32.21 31.75
N PHE A 805 62.13 30.99 32.27
CA PHE A 805 61.03 30.56 33.13
C PHE A 805 61.45 30.20 34.56
N GLY A 806 62.74 30.32 34.90
CA GLY A 806 63.27 29.91 36.21
C GLY A 806 64.71 29.41 36.13
N GLN A 807 65.03 28.35 36.85
CA GLN A 807 66.29 27.63 36.67
C GLN A 807 66.13 26.67 35.49
N ARG A 808 67.01 26.78 34.49
CA ARG A 808 67.03 25.87 33.36
C ARG A 808 68.05 24.77 33.61
N LEU A 809 67.62 23.54 33.36
CA LEU A 809 68.43 22.35 33.39
C LEU A 809 68.56 21.82 31.96
N THR A 810 69.79 21.75 31.47
CA THR A 810 70.11 21.11 30.18
C THR A 810 71.06 19.95 30.42
N VAL A 811 70.78 18.81 29.80
CA VAL A 811 71.62 17.62 29.89
C VAL A 811 72.18 17.35 28.50
N SER A 812 73.43 17.73 28.27
CA SER A 812 74.11 17.51 26.98
C SER A 812 75.02 16.28 27.08
N GLY A 813 74.80 15.30 26.20
CA GLY A 813 75.55 14.04 26.18
C GLY A 813 74.80 12.82 25.65
N MET A 814 73.49 12.94 25.38
CA MET A 814 72.71 11.85 24.78
C MET A 814 73.00 11.77 23.27
N PRO A 815 73.24 10.58 22.70
CA PRO A 815 73.38 10.44 21.26
C PRO A 815 72.01 10.71 20.60
N PRO A 816 71.96 11.39 19.45
CA PRO A 816 70.78 11.34 18.59
C PRO A 816 70.56 9.88 18.19
N LEU A 817 69.30 9.41 18.25
CA LEU A 817 68.93 8.12 17.65
C LEU A 817 68.93 8.28 16.12
N GLU A 818 69.54 7.32 15.42
CA GLU A 818 69.47 7.18 13.96
C GLU A 818 68.14 6.57 13.52
#